data_AF-A0A8T6NGD8-F1
#
_entry.id   AF-A0A8T6NGD8-F1
#
_cell.length_a   1.000
_cell.length_b   1.000
_cell.length_c   1.000
_cell.angle_alpha   90.00
_cell.angle_beta   90.00
_cell.angle_gamma   90.00
#
_symmetry.space_group_name_H-M   'P 1'
#
loop_
_entity.id
_entity.type
_entity.pdbx_description
1 polymer ?
#
loop_
_entity_poly.entity_id
_entity_poly.type
_entity_poly.pdbx_seq_one_letter_code
_entity_poly.pdbx_strand_id
1 'polypeptide(L)'
;MSLTGRLVLFSAAAVSLYWASNKKSSKTSQLRYLLILQSSPFALLLLAFLLDWDSLEMVATLGGSDLPLLYRISAVWGGRAGPLLMWCGWMALGTFLLTKTKDAQNLSLRLCVGFTGTLLSISILLDPFAPSSGFSGQLNPLLQTDLMVIHPPVIFAFYSLCIIPALISVAGSILGLDQATIHQRTLPWSRAAFVVGTAGIGLGGLWAYTVLDWGGYWAWDPVETASFLPWIGLVAVLHARSQSDKRALASSPSIVIAVGALAMHATLVTRANGVWASVHSFAADGIGSESSDPYLRIVSLFGEGAAGVEVMTYLIITVLFGLAILRNLMKNQSAALSNQGRSSMRKTTPTLSIFLVTAVIIIGVLSGSVLLLSLSMGLMVLVIEGDGDDADPVWIFSGVALYLFASWSWMAPLSLSIMGMAVFLLPWVLSSPKDAEGIPIERLVNARSQNAFARSTPWFGAMGYLALTWMLLTAEIDGTSLEAHEVFGAPFVAALAIGLIFHSWGIRSNGKTGLFVVLGILLLSITSGLMSDKIALPGDADRYLTEELTRGQVSAFLLTLVIFSIPSSIGEMIRALRKSKTASASAPPFNRSNRGLRSVGSSIAHVGILLLLFGHVLTTTLVDRTDPSHLVTLVKDQPVEHEGHILTFTGLEILDSSDPGYGYSIADGLVRFHIDVADLEGEFIDEVSPSILRFDTPSGAIIPRSEVDRVTQLDGDLMFILDIQQANRVITNMMMGEIDEVDRVGVTVYDLKGSHMVWFGWILLLIGGSLPMLSKRKLFIGPTD
;
A
#
# COMPACT_ATOMS: atom_id res chain seq x y z
N MET A 1 -38.45 -4.99 0.31
CA MET A 1 -37.03 -4.80 -0.05
C MET A 1 -36.24 -6.11 -0.06
N SER A 2 -36.28 -6.91 1.01
CA SER A 2 -35.49 -8.16 1.14
C SER A 2 -35.57 -9.12 -0.07
N LEU A 3 -36.78 -9.58 -0.44
CA LEU A 3 -36.96 -10.50 -1.58
C LEU A 3 -36.43 -9.91 -2.90
N THR A 4 -36.76 -8.64 -3.17
CA THR A 4 -36.31 -7.94 -4.37
C THR A 4 -34.79 -7.83 -4.43
N GLY A 5 -34.14 -7.45 -3.31
CA GLY A 5 -32.69 -7.35 -3.22
C GLY A 5 -32.01 -8.70 -3.47
N ARG A 6 -32.48 -9.77 -2.83
CA ARG A 6 -31.98 -11.14 -3.04
C ARG A 6 -32.16 -11.60 -4.49
N LEU A 7 -33.32 -11.35 -5.12
CA LEU A 7 -33.58 -11.70 -6.52
C LEU A 7 -32.65 -10.96 -7.48
N VAL A 8 -32.43 -9.66 -7.26
CA VAL A 8 -31.53 -8.85 -8.09
C VAL A 8 -30.09 -9.35 -7.94
N LEU A 9 -29.64 -9.60 -6.70
CA LEU A 9 -28.32 -10.15 -6.43
C LEU A 9 -28.09 -11.52 -7.07
N PHE A 10 -29.04 -12.44 -6.91
CA PHE A 10 -28.95 -13.77 -7.51
C PHE A 10 -28.94 -13.71 -9.05
N SER A 11 -29.82 -12.88 -9.63
CA SER A 11 -29.87 -12.66 -11.08
C SER A 11 -28.56 -12.07 -11.60
N ALA A 12 -27.99 -11.09 -10.89
CA ALA A 12 -26.71 -10.49 -11.24
C ALA A 12 -25.58 -11.52 -11.25
N ALA A 13 -25.47 -12.36 -10.22
CA ALA A 13 -24.46 -13.41 -10.16
C ALA A 13 -24.65 -14.45 -11.28
N ALA A 14 -25.86 -14.99 -11.42
CA ALA A 14 -26.17 -16.06 -12.37
C ALA A 14 -25.95 -15.61 -13.83
N VAL A 15 -26.46 -14.44 -14.21
CA VAL A 15 -26.27 -13.91 -15.57
C VAL A 15 -24.81 -13.57 -15.84
N SER A 16 -24.06 -13.07 -14.84
CA SER A 16 -22.63 -12.79 -14.98
C SER A 16 -21.83 -14.06 -15.26
N LEU A 17 -22.03 -15.11 -14.48
CA LEU A 17 -21.33 -16.39 -14.66
C LEU A 17 -21.73 -17.07 -15.98
N TYR A 18 -23.02 -17.04 -16.33
CA TYR A 18 -23.50 -17.54 -17.62
C TYR A 18 -22.84 -16.79 -18.80
N TRP A 19 -22.85 -15.46 -18.76
CA TRP A 19 -22.25 -14.63 -19.81
C TRP A 19 -20.75 -14.86 -19.94
N ALA A 20 -20.03 -14.94 -18.80
CA ALA A 20 -18.60 -15.22 -18.76
C ALA A 20 -18.25 -16.59 -19.35
N SER A 21 -19.08 -17.61 -19.13
CA SER A 21 -18.86 -18.95 -19.69
C SER A 21 -19.10 -19.02 -21.21
N ASN A 22 -19.97 -18.16 -21.75
CA ASN A 22 -20.37 -18.21 -23.16
C ASN A 22 -19.35 -17.56 -24.10
N LYS A 23 -18.60 -18.41 -24.85
CA LYS A 23 -17.57 -17.97 -25.81
C LYS A 23 -18.10 -17.09 -26.95
N LYS A 24 -19.38 -17.21 -27.31
CA LYS A 24 -20.02 -16.45 -28.41
C LYS A 24 -20.54 -15.08 -27.95
N SER A 25 -20.54 -14.83 -26.64
CA SER A 25 -21.00 -13.55 -26.10
C SER A 25 -20.02 -12.45 -26.49
N SER A 26 -20.43 -11.57 -27.40
CA SER A 26 -19.61 -10.46 -27.92
C SER A 26 -20.42 -9.18 -28.19
N LYS A 27 -21.75 -9.23 -28.00
CA LYS A 27 -22.63 -8.08 -28.28
C LYS A 27 -22.49 -7.02 -27.18
N THR A 28 -21.83 -5.91 -27.50
CA THR A 28 -21.56 -4.79 -26.58
C THR A 28 -22.82 -4.20 -25.95
N SER A 29 -23.98 -4.26 -26.62
CA SER A 29 -25.25 -3.77 -26.08
C SER A 29 -25.78 -4.64 -24.93
N GLN A 30 -25.70 -5.97 -25.05
CA GLN A 30 -26.10 -6.91 -23.99
C GLN A 30 -25.20 -6.79 -22.77
N LEU A 31 -23.91 -6.53 -22.99
CA LEU A 31 -22.96 -6.31 -21.90
C LEU A 31 -23.32 -5.07 -21.07
N ARG A 32 -23.77 -3.96 -21.67
CA ARG A 32 -24.15 -2.76 -20.89
C ARG A 32 -25.25 -3.03 -19.88
N TYR A 33 -26.30 -3.74 -20.27
CA TYR A 33 -27.39 -4.10 -19.34
C TYR A 33 -26.90 -5.03 -18.22
N LEU A 34 -25.99 -5.95 -18.54
CA LEU A 34 -25.36 -6.80 -17.53
C LEU A 34 -24.52 -5.98 -16.53
N LEU A 35 -23.75 -5.00 -16.99
CA LEU A 35 -22.94 -4.16 -16.09
C LEU A 35 -23.81 -3.31 -15.16
N ILE A 36 -24.96 -2.84 -15.66
CA ILE A 36 -25.98 -2.18 -14.81
C ILE A 36 -26.52 -3.17 -13.76
N LEU A 37 -26.84 -4.40 -14.17
CA LEU A 37 -27.31 -5.45 -13.27
C LEU A 37 -26.24 -5.86 -12.24
N GLN A 38 -24.95 -5.83 -12.58
CA GLN A 38 -23.85 -6.09 -11.63
C GLN A 38 -23.72 -4.99 -10.56
N SER A 39 -24.09 -3.76 -10.90
CA SER A 39 -24.00 -2.60 -10.01
C SER A 39 -25.28 -2.37 -9.19
N SER A 40 -26.42 -2.92 -9.64
CA SER A 40 -27.72 -2.66 -9.01
C SER A 40 -27.87 -3.18 -7.59
N PRO A 41 -27.25 -4.31 -7.13
CA PRO A 41 -27.31 -4.69 -5.73
C PRO A 41 -26.70 -3.62 -4.81
N PHE A 42 -25.55 -3.04 -5.17
CA PHE A 42 -24.96 -1.95 -4.39
C PHE A 42 -25.87 -0.71 -4.36
N ALA A 43 -26.42 -0.31 -5.52
CA ALA A 43 -27.32 0.83 -5.60
C ALA A 43 -28.60 0.63 -4.78
N LEU A 44 -29.15 -0.59 -4.74
CA LEU A 44 -30.31 -0.93 -3.92
C LEU A 44 -29.99 -0.91 -2.42
N LEU A 45 -28.82 -1.43 -2.01
CA LEU A 45 -28.40 -1.40 -0.62
C LEU A 45 -28.13 0.04 -0.16
N LEU A 46 -27.43 0.84 -0.97
CA LEU A 46 -27.23 2.27 -0.72
C LEU A 46 -28.57 3.00 -0.57
N LEU A 47 -29.52 2.76 -1.47
CA LEU A 47 -30.85 3.35 -1.35
C LEU A 47 -31.57 2.92 -0.07
N ALA A 48 -31.40 1.67 0.38
CA ALA A 48 -31.98 1.21 1.62
C ALA A 48 -31.41 1.94 2.85
N PHE A 49 -30.09 2.19 2.90
CA PHE A 49 -29.48 3.02 3.95
C PHE A 49 -29.93 4.48 3.87
N LEU A 50 -30.02 5.06 2.66
CA LEU A 50 -30.48 6.43 2.42
C LEU A 50 -31.97 6.66 2.75
N LEU A 51 -32.79 5.61 2.72
CA LEU A 51 -34.20 5.64 3.09
C LEU A 51 -34.48 5.08 4.50
N ASP A 52 -33.43 4.64 5.21
CA ASP A 52 -33.49 4.03 6.54
C ASP A 52 -34.45 2.84 6.59
N TRP A 53 -34.31 1.94 5.62
CA TRP A 53 -35.17 0.77 5.49
C TRP A 53 -34.74 -0.34 6.47
N ASP A 54 -34.89 -0.06 7.77
CA ASP A 54 -34.56 -0.88 8.95
C ASP A 54 -35.14 -2.31 8.95
N SER A 55 -36.12 -2.59 8.08
CA SER A 55 -36.56 -3.96 7.78
C SER A 55 -35.44 -4.89 7.27
N LEU A 56 -34.28 -4.35 6.91
CA LEU A 56 -33.07 -5.10 6.56
C LEU A 56 -32.08 -5.11 7.75
N GLU A 57 -31.55 -6.28 8.10
CA GLU A 57 -30.63 -6.47 9.23
C GLU A 57 -29.44 -5.50 9.19
N MET A 58 -28.78 -5.37 8.03
CA MET A 58 -27.63 -4.45 7.89
C MET A 58 -28.00 -2.98 8.14
N VAL A 59 -29.20 -2.57 7.74
CA VAL A 59 -29.66 -1.17 7.94
C VAL A 59 -30.03 -0.96 9.40
N ALA A 60 -30.69 -1.92 10.05
CA ALA A 60 -31.03 -1.84 11.46
C ALA A 60 -29.80 -1.85 12.39
N THR A 61 -28.74 -2.57 12.01
CA THR A 61 -27.52 -2.74 12.83
C THR A 61 -26.51 -1.62 12.66
N LEU A 62 -26.35 -1.08 11.45
CA LEU A 62 -25.32 -0.09 11.11
C LEU A 62 -25.89 1.29 10.76
N GLY A 63 -27.18 1.37 10.44
CA GLY A 63 -27.88 2.59 10.07
C GLY A 63 -28.48 3.33 11.27
N GLY A 64 -29.51 4.12 11.01
CA GLY A 64 -30.16 4.97 12.00
C GLY A 64 -30.65 6.27 11.37
N SER A 65 -31.91 6.62 11.65
CA SER A 65 -32.52 7.86 11.13
C SER A 65 -31.84 9.14 11.62
N ASP A 66 -31.21 9.09 12.79
CA ASP A 66 -30.50 10.22 13.41
C ASP A 66 -29.09 10.46 12.81
N LEU A 67 -28.56 9.50 12.03
CA LEU A 67 -27.26 9.68 11.39
C LEU A 67 -27.34 10.73 10.27
N PRO A 68 -26.40 11.70 10.22
CA PRO A 68 -26.31 12.62 9.09
C PRO A 68 -26.13 11.89 7.76
N LEU A 69 -26.57 12.53 6.67
CA LEU A 69 -26.63 11.91 5.34
C LEU A 69 -25.30 11.27 4.89
N LEU A 70 -24.17 11.94 5.14
CA LEU A 70 -22.86 11.43 4.75
C LEU A 70 -22.51 10.12 5.47
N TYR A 71 -22.84 10.01 6.76
CA TYR A 71 -22.60 8.82 7.56
C TYR A 71 -23.58 7.69 7.25
N ARG A 72 -24.79 8.01 6.81
CA ARG A 72 -25.72 7.00 6.27
C ARG A 72 -25.21 6.39 4.97
N ILE A 73 -24.54 7.18 4.12
CA ILE A 73 -23.88 6.67 2.93
C ILE A 73 -22.70 5.77 3.35
N SER A 74 -21.86 6.21 4.30
CA SER A 74 -20.69 5.43 4.69
C SER A 74 -21.00 4.18 5.51
N ALA A 75 -22.13 4.17 6.22
CA ALA A 75 -22.64 2.99 6.93
C ALA A 75 -22.83 1.78 6.01
N VAL A 76 -23.11 2.00 4.70
CA VAL A 76 -23.19 0.92 3.70
C VAL A 76 -21.92 0.07 3.70
N TRP A 77 -20.75 0.70 3.85
CA TRP A 77 -19.46 0.00 3.88
C TRP A 77 -18.88 -0.19 5.29
N GLY A 78 -19.70 0.00 6.34
CA GLY A 78 -19.35 -0.38 7.72
C GLY A 78 -19.33 -1.89 7.96
N GLY A 79 -20.00 -2.68 7.10
CA GLY A 79 -20.07 -4.15 7.19
C GLY A 79 -19.20 -4.90 6.16
N ARG A 80 -19.42 -6.22 6.04
CA ARG A 80 -18.70 -7.07 5.06
C ARG A 80 -19.27 -7.02 3.63
N ALA A 81 -20.60 -7.09 3.51
CA ALA A 81 -21.25 -7.25 2.21
C ALA A 81 -21.29 -5.95 1.38
N GLY A 82 -21.49 -4.80 2.01
CA GLY A 82 -21.59 -3.53 1.30
C GLY A 82 -20.32 -3.11 0.52
N PRO A 83 -19.11 -3.19 1.10
CA PRO A 83 -17.89 -2.90 0.35
C PRO A 83 -17.63 -3.93 -0.77
N LEU A 84 -18.01 -5.19 -0.59
CA LEU A 84 -17.94 -6.21 -1.64
C LEU A 84 -18.86 -5.85 -2.82
N LEU A 85 -20.09 -5.38 -2.55
CA LEU A 85 -21.00 -4.89 -3.57
C LEU A 85 -20.50 -3.58 -4.22
N MET A 86 -19.91 -2.67 -3.45
CA MET A 86 -19.24 -1.47 -3.98
C MET A 86 -18.12 -1.85 -4.96
N TRP A 87 -17.32 -2.86 -4.60
CA TRP A 87 -16.26 -3.38 -5.45
C TRP A 87 -16.81 -3.93 -6.77
N CYS A 88 -17.93 -4.65 -6.74
CA CYS A 88 -18.63 -5.08 -7.95
C CYS A 88 -19.04 -3.90 -8.85
N GLY A 89 -19.51 -2.79 -8.25
CA GLY A 89 -19.80 -1.56 -8.97
C GLY A 89 -18.57 -0.95 -9.66
N TRP A 90 -17.45 -0.85 -8.95
CA TRP A 90 -16.18 -0.38 -9.53
C TRP A 90 -15.66 -1.29 -10.65
N MET A 91 -15.76 -2.61 -10.47
CA MET A 91 -15.41 -3.58 -11.51
C MET A 91 -16.33 -3.46 -12.73
N ALA A 92 -17.63 -3.23 -12.54
CA ALA A 92 -18.59 -3.03 -13.63
C ALA A 92 -18.28 -1.74 -14.41
N LEU A 93 -17.97 -0.63 -13.71
CA LEU A 93 -17.54 0.62 -14.33
C LEU A 93 -16.25 0.44 -15.12
N GLY A 94 -15.24 -0.20 -14.52
CA GLY A 94 -13.98 -0.48 -15.20
C GLY A 94 -14.16 -1.39 -16.42
N THR A 95 -15.02 -2.40 -16.32
CA THR A 95 -15.37 -3.26 -17.47
C THR A 95 -16.07 -2.45 -18.56
N PHE A 96 -16.96 -1.52 -18.21
CA PHE A 96 -17.58 -0.60 -19.17
C PHE A 96 -16.53 0.26 -19.88
N LEU A 97 -15.59 0.84 -19.14
CA LEU A 97 -14.48 1.62 -19.73
C LEU A 97 -13.61 0.76 -20.65
N LEU A 98 -13.38 -0.50 -20.30
CA LEU A 98 -12.67 -1.45 -21.14
C LEU A 98 -13.37 -1.67 -22.49
N THR A 99 -14.71 -1.72 -22.53
CA THR A 99 -15.45 -1.82 -23.81
C THR A 99 -15.24 -0.64 -24.76
N LYS A 100 -14.77 0.50 -24.25
CA LYS A 100 -14.45 1.69 -25.06
C LYS A 100 -13.06 1.61 -25.69
N THR A 101 -12.23 0.67 -25.25
CA THR A 101 -10.92 0.43 -25.84
C THR A 101 -11.03 -0.38 -27.13
N LYS A 102 -10.40 0.11 -28.21
CA LYS A 102 -10.46 -0.52 -29.54
C LYS A 102 -9.91 -1.96 -29.55
N ASP A 103 -8.97 -2.25 -28.66
CA ASP A 103 -8.26 -3.54 -28.60
C ASP A 103 -8.75 -4.46 -27.47
N ALA A 104 -9.93 -4.17 -26.89
CA ALA A 104 -10.52 -5.00 -25.86
C ALA A 104 -10.74 -6.42 -26.37
N GLN A 105 -10.10 -7.38 -25.71
CA GLN A 105 -10.26 -8.78 -26.06
C GLN A 105 -11.59 -9.30 -25.49
N ASN A 106 -12.28 -10.16 -26.24
CA ASN A 106 -13.48 -10.79 -25.70
C ASN A 106 -13.18 -11.60 -24.43
N LEU A 107 -12.01 -12.26 -24.39
CA LEU A 107 -11.57 -13.01 -23.21
C LEU A 107 -11.37 -12.09 -22.00
N SER A 108 -10.75 -10.91 -22.14
CA SER A 108 -10.55 -9.99 -21.01
C SER A 108 -11.90 -9.49 -20.45
N LEU A 109 -12.87 -9.21 -21.32
CA LEU A 109 -14.23 -8.83 -20.89
C LEU A 109 -14.92 -9.97 -20.13
N ARG A 110 -14.82 -11.20 -20.63
CA ARG A 110 -15.38 -12.40 -19.98
C ARG A 110 -14.72 -12.68 -18.63
N LEU A 111 -13.41 -12.48 -18.52
CA LEU A 111 -12.70 -12.61 -17.24
C LEU A 111 -13.15 -11.54 -16.24
N CYS A 112 -13.30 -10.27 -16.65
CA CYS A 112 -13.78 -9.21 -15.76
C CYS A 112 -15.21 -9.46 -15.30
N VAL A 113 -16.12 -9.81 -16.22
CA VAL A 113 -17.52 -10.16 -15.90
C VAL A 113 -17.59 -11.39 -14.98
N GLY A 114 -16.77 -12.41 -15.26
CA GLY A 114 -16.69 -13.62 -14.45
C GLY A 114 -16.17 -13.35 -13.04
N PHE A 115 -15.13 -12.53 -12.92
CA PHE A 115 -14.59 -12.10 -11.62
C PHE A 115 -15.66 -11.37 -10.79
N THR A 116 -16.36 -10.38 -11.36
CA THR A 116 -17.49 -9.73 -10.68
C THR A 116 -18.60 -10.72 -10.33
N GLY A 117 -18.89 -11.69 -11.22
CA GLY A 117 -19.83 -12.77 -10.95
C GLY A 117 -19.45 -13.61 -9.73
N THR A 118 -18.16 -13.94 -9.57
CA THR A 118 -17.64 -14.63 -8.39
C THR A 118 -17.81 -13.81 -7.12
N LEU A 119 -17.50 -12.50 -7.14
CA LEU A 119 -17.72 -11.63 -5.98
C LEU A 119 -19.21 -11.52 -5.60
N LEU A 120 -20.10 -11.42 -6.59
CA LEU A 120 -21.54 -11.45 -6.35
C LEU A 120 -22.01 -12.78 -5.76
N SER A 121 -21.43 -13.90 -6.17
CA SER A 121 -21.71 -15.21 -5.58
C SER A 121 -21.29 -15.29 -4.11
N ILE A 122 -20.14 -14.71 -3.74
CA ILE A 122 -19.74 -14.57 -2.33
C ILE A 122 -20.76 -13.71 -1.58
N SER A 123 -21.18 -12.59 -2.17
CA SER A 123 -22.16 -11.69 -1.55
C SER A 123 -23.52 -12.35 -1.31
N ILE A 124 -23.91 -13.37 -2.09
CA ILE A 124 -25.13 -14.16 -1.82
C ILE A 124 -25.02 -14.88 -0.46
N LEU A 125 -23.83 -15.40 -0.13
CA LEU A 125 -23.59 -16.08 1.14
C LEU A 125 -23.61 -15.11 2.33
N LEU A 126 -23.17 -13.87 2.13
CA LEU A 126 -23.19 -12.81 3.14
C LEU A 126 -24.59 -12.19 3.35
N ASP A 127 -25.54 -12.49 2.46
CA ASP A 127 -26.95 -12.06 2.50
C ASP A 127 -27.21 -10.60 2.96
N PRO A 128 -26.72 -9.58 2.22
CA PRO A 128 -26.87 -8.17 2.58
C PRO A 128 -28.33 -7.67 2.65
N PHE A 129 -29.27 -8.48 2.16
CA PHE A 129 -30.70 -8.17 2.14
C PHE A 129 -31.50 -9.07 3.10
N ALA A 130 -30.83 -9.66 4.10
CA ALA A 130 -31.48 -10.40 5.16
C ALA A 130 -32.53 -9.53 5.88
N PRO A 131 -33.72 -10.08 6.20
CA PRO A 131 -34.70 -9.37 7.01
C PRO A 131 -34.14 -9.11 8.41
N SER A 132 -34.50 -7.97 9.00
CA SER A 132 -34.08 -7.62 10.35
C SER A 132 -34.64 -8.60 11.38
N SER A 133 -33.79 -8.96 12.34
CA SER A 133 -34.07 -9.75 13.54
C SER A 133 -34.76 -8.93 14.64
N GLY A 134 -34.90 -7.61 14.43
CA GLY A 134 -35.45 -6.67 15.41
C GLY A 134 -34.39 -6.07 16.35
N PHE A 135 -33.12 -6.44 16.19
CA PHE A 135 -32.00 -5.78 16.88
C PHE A 135 -31.68 -4.44 16.21
N SER A 136 -31.55 -3.38 17.00
CA SER A 136 -31.12 -2.05 16.55
C SER A 136 -29.75 -1.75 17.11
N GLY A 137 -28.82 -1.42 16.22
CA GLY A 137 -27.46 -0.97 16.54
C GLY A 137 -27.18 0.41 15.96
N GLN A 138 -25.92 0.81 16.00
CA GLN A 138 -25.43 2.03 15.37
C GLN A 138 -24.07 1.76 14.72
N LEU A 139 -23.68 2.62 13.77
CA LEU A 139 -22.34 2.59 13.20
C LEU A 139 -21.29 2.82 14.28
N ASN A 140 -20.25 1.98 14.31
CA ASN A 140 -19.14 2.12 15.25
C ASN A 140 -18.59 3.58 15.22
N PRO A 141 -18.48 4.25 16.38
CA PRO A 141 -17.98 5.62 16.48
C PRO A 141 -16.66 5.89 15.76
N LEU A 142 -15.73 4.92 15.72
CA LEU A 142 -14.45 5.06 14.98
C LEU A 142 -14.64 5.23 13.47
N LEU A 143 -15.78 4.80 12.93
CA LEU A 143 -16.14 4.89 11.51
C LEU A 143 -16.96 6.15 11.19
N GLN A 144 -17.34 6.94 12.19
CA GLN A 144 -18.09 8.18 12.00
C GLN A 144 -17.12 9.34 11.73
N THR A 145 -16.40 9.29 10.61
CA THR A 145 -15.44 10.32 10.18
C THR A 145 -15.64 10.67 8.71
N ASP A 146 -15.31 11.91 8.32
CA ASP A 146 -15.39 12.33 6.91
C ASP A 146 -14.47 11.49 6.01
N LEU A 147 -13.33 11.04 6.55
CA LEU A 147 -12.39 10.20 5.80
C LEU A 147 -12.92 8.79 5.57
N MET A 148 -13.72 8.23 6.49
CA MET A 148 -14.46 6.99 6.25
C MET A 148 -15.46 7.12 5.08
N VAL A 149 -15.97 8.33 4.80
CA VAL A 149 -16.86 8.57 3.65
C VAL A 149 -16.10 8.47 2.31
N ILE A 150 -14.82 8.84 2.29
CA ILE A 150 -14.05 9.03 1.05
C ILE A 150 -13.06 7.90 0.79
N HIS A 151 -12.33 7.46 1.82
CA HIS A 151 -11.20 6.54 1.69
C HIS A 151 -11.60 5.15 1.16
N PRO A 152 -12.59 4.43 1.72
CA PRO A 152 -12.94 3.09 1.25
C PRO A 152 -13.37 3.06 -0.23
N PRO A 153 -14.26 3.96 -0.73
CA PRO A 153 -14.56 4.02 -2.16
C PRO A 153 -13.31 4.18 -3.05
N VAL A 154 -12.34 5.00 -2.64
CA VAL A 154 -11.09 5.24 -3.40
C VAL A 154 -10.19 4.01 -3.39
N ILE A 155 -10.03 3.33 -2.25
CA ILE A 155 -9.22 2.11 -2.16
C ILE A 155 -9.83 0.95 -2.95
N PHE A 156 -11.16 0.77 -2.92
CA PHE A 156 -11.80 -0.25 -3.76
C PHE A 156 -11.70 0.08 -5.26
N ALA A 157 -11.73 1.36 -5.63
CA ALA A 157 -11.44 1.78 -7.01
C ALA A 157 -9.99 1.45 -7.40
N PHE A 158 -9.03 1.66 -6.49
CA PHE A 158 -7.63 1.27 -6.69
C PHE A 158 -7.51 -0.25 -6.92
N TYR A 159 -8.11 -1.08 -6.07
CA TYR A 159 -8.07 -2.54 -6.23
C TYR A 159 -8.71 -2.98 -7.56
N SER A 160 -9.84 -2.41 -7.96
CA SER A 160 -10.41 -2.66 -9.30
C SER A 160 -9.44 -2.30 -10.43
N LEU A 161 -8.72 -1.17 -10.32
CA LEU A 161 -7.73 -0.72 -11.29
C LEU A 161 -6.44 -1.57 -11.29
N CYS A 162 -6.21 -2.39 -10.26
CA CYS A 162 -5.18 -3.42 -10.22
C CYS A 162 -5.66 -4.74 -10.88
N ILE A 163 -6.90 -5.16 -10.58
CA ILE A 163 -7.45 -6.43 -11.09
C ILE A 163 -7.71 -6.39 -12.59
N ILE A 164 -8.29 -5.31 -13.13
CA ILE A 164 -8.62 -5.22 -14.56
C ILE A 164 -7.38 -5.43 -15.46
N PRO A 165 -6.26 -4.70 -15.29
CA PRO A 165 -5.06 -4.95 -16.10
C PRO A 165 -4.43 -6.32 -15.85
N ALA A 166 -4.57 -6.91 -14.64
CA ALA A 166 -4.17 -8.29 -14.40
C ALA A 166 -4.97 -9.27 -15.27
N LEU A 167 -6.30 -9.12 -15.34
CA LEU A 167 -7.15 -9.95 -16.19
C LEU A 167 -6.91 -9.73 -17.69
N ILE A 168 -6.58 -8.50 -18.11
CA ILE A 168 -6.11 -8.22 -19.49
C ILE A 168 -4.80 -8.95 -19.77
N SER A 169 -3.88 -9.00 -18.81
CA SER A 169 -2.59 -9.69 -18.95
C SER A 169 -2.75 -11.21 -19.01
N VAL A 170 -3.61 -11.78 -18.15
CA VAL A 170 -3.97 -13.21 -18.21
C VAL A 170 -4.59 -13.55 -19.56
N ALA A 171 -5.56 -12.76 -20.03
CA ALA A 171 -6.20 -12.97 -21.32
C ALA A 171 -5.20 -12.88 -22.49
N GLY A 172 -4.33 -11.86 -22.49
CA GLY A 172 -3.30 -11.68 -23.50
C GLY A 172 -2.30 -12.83 -23.55
N SER A 173 -1.88 -13.34 -22.38
CA SER A 173 -0.97 -14.49 -22.29
C SER A 173 -1.60 -15.76 -22.84
N ILE A 174 -2.87 -16.02 -22.50
CA ILE A 174 -3.66 -17.17 -23.01
C ILE A 174 -3.82 -17.08 -24.53
N LEU A 175 -4.11 -15.88 -25.05
CA LEU A 175 -4.26 -15.63 -26.48
C LEU A 175 -2.93 -15.60 -27.26
N GLY A 176 -1.79 -15.65 -26.56
CA GLY A 176 -0.47 -15.66 -27.19
C GLY A 176 -0.04 -14.32 -27.78
N LEU A 177 -0.53 -13.21 -27.23
CA LEU A 177 0.00 -11.90 -27.58
C LEU A 177 1.44 -11.73 -27.11
N ASP A 178 2.20 -10.90 -27.82
CA ASP A 178 3.54 -10.52 -27.40
C ASP A 178 3.51 -9.65 -26.13
N GLN A 179 4.56 -9.77 -25.32
CA GLN A 179 4.62 -9.11 -24.01
C GLN A 179 4.61 -7.58 -24.12
N ALA A 180 5.16 -7.01 -25.20
CA ALA A 180 5.18 -5.57 -25.42
C ALA A 180 3.77 -5.03 -25.73
N THR A 181 2.97 -5.76 -26.52
CA THR A 181 1.56 -5.44 -26.78
C THR A 181 0.73 -5.55 -25.50
N ILE A 182 0.92 -6.59 -24.69
CA ILE A 182 0.21 -6.73 -23.41
C ILE A 182 0.55 -5.55 -22.49
N HIS A 183 1.84 -5.25 -22.31
CA HIS A 183 2.29 -4.09 -21.52
C HIS A 183 1.68 -2.77 -22.04
N GLN A 184 1.63 -2.55 -23.36
CA GLN A 184 1.03 -1.34 -23.92
C GLN A 184 -0.48 -1.23 -23.64
N ARG A 185 -1.20 -2.35 -23.63
CA ARG A 185 -2.64 -2.41 -23.34
C ARG A 185 -2.94 -2.15 -21.86
N THR A 186 -2.06 -2.56 -20.95
CA THR A 186 -2.25 -2.40 -19.50
C THR A 186 -1.73 -1.08 -18.98
N LEU A 187 -0.75 -0.45 -19.64
CA LEU A 187 -0.11 0.77 -19.18
C LEU A 187 -1.07 1.95 -18.85
N PRO A 188 -2.14 2.24 -19.62
CA PRO A 188 -3.10 3.29 -19.24
C PRO A 188 -3.81 2.99 -17.92
N TRP A 189 -4.17 1.72 -17.70
CA TRP A 189 -4.80 1.24 -16.47
C TRP A 189 -3.83 1.28 -15.29
N SER A 190 -2.58 0.84 -15.48
CA SER A 190 -1.55 0.89 -14.43
C SER A 190 -1.23 2.32 -14.00
N ARG A 191 -1.30 3.31 -14.92
CA ARG A 191 -1.18 4.73 -14.55
C ARG A 191 -2.36 5.23 -13.73
N ALA A 192 -3.58 4.86 -14.12
CA ALA A 192 -4.77 5.18 -13.35
C ALA A 192 -4.70 4.57 -11.96
N ALA A 193 -4.34 3.28 -11.87
CA ALA A 193 -4.14 2.56 -10.62
C ALA A 193 -3.10 3.23 -9.73
N PHE A 194 -1.97 3.69 -10.32
CA PHE A 194 -0.93 4.39 -9.55
C PHE A 194 -1.46 5.69 -8.93
N VAL A 195 -2.19 6.51 -9.69
CA VAL A 195 -2.74 7.78 -9.18
C VAL A 195 -3.82 7.54 -8.12
N VAL A 196 -4.78 6.65 -8.40
CA VAL A 196 -5.88 6.34 -7.47
C VAL A 196 -5.35 5.64 -6.23
N GLY A 197 -4.36 4.75 -6.36
CA GLY A 197 -3.67 4.12 -5.23
C GLY A 197 -2.89 5.11 -4.38
N THR A 198 -2.17 6.06 -5.01
CA THR A 198 -1.51 7.16 -4.29
C THR A 198 -2.53 8.00 -3.52
N ALA A 199 -3.71 8.27 -4.09
CA ALA A 199 -4.76 9.01 -3.39
C ALA A 199 -5.34 8.18 -2.22
N GLY A 200 -5.64 6.90 -2.45
CA GLY A 200 -6.21 6.01 -1.45
C GLY A 200 -5.29 5.79 -0.25
N ILE A 201 -4.02 5.46 -0.49
CA ILE A 201 -3.03 5.27 0.58
C ILE A 201 -2.83 6.58 1.36
N GLY A 202 -2.78 7.73 0.67
CA GLY A 202 -2.60 9.03 1.32
C GLY A 202 -3.79 9.44 2.16
N LEU A 203 -5.01 9.14 1.71
CA LEU A 203 -6.22 9.32 2.52
C LEU A 203 -6.25 8.39 3.73
N GLY A 204 -5.70 7.18 3.60
CA GLY A 204 -5.54 6.25 4.73
C GLY A 204 -4.56 6.80 5.76
N GLY A 205 -3.38 7.23 5.32
CA GLY A 205 -2.41 7.90 6.19
C GLY A 205 -2.94 9.19 6.81
N LEU A 206 -3.76 9.95 6.07
CA LEU A 206 -4.43 11.15 6.62
C LEU A 206 -5.43 10.76 7.70
N TRP A 207 -6.18 9.68 7.49
CA TRP A 207 -7.14 9.19 8.47
C TRP A 207 -6.44 8.74 9.76
N ALA A 208 -5.33 8.00 9.63
CA ALA A 208 -4.48 7.66 10.76
C ALA A 208 -3.98 8.92 11.49
N TYR A 209 -3.50 9.90 10.73
CA TYR A 209 -2.98 11.17 11.24
C TYR A 209 -4.00 12.02 11.99
N THR A 210 -5.29 11.88 11.68
CA THR A 210 -6.36 12.72 12.25
C THR A 210 -7.25 12.02 13.27
N VAL A 211 -7.28 10.69 13.31
CA VAL A 211 -8.29 9.95 14.11
C VAL A 211 -7.68 8.79 14.90
N LEU A 212 -6.51 8.24 14.52
CA LEU A 212 -5.95 7.09 15.23
C LEU A 212 -5.00 7.55 16.35
N ASP A 213 -5.15 6.92 17.52
CA ASP A 213 -4.54 7.28 18.83
C ASP A 213 -3.00 7.20 18.94
N TRP A 214 -2.27 7.18 17.81
CA TRP A 214 -0.82 7.01 17.80
C TRP A 214 -0.08 8.10 17.00
N GLY A 215 -0.78 9.14 16.53
CA GLY A 215 -0.15 10.42 16.18
C GLY A 215 0.84 10.34 15.01
N GLY A 216 0.49 9.62 13.96
CA GLY A 216 1.35 9.43 12.79
C GLY A 216 0.54 9.15 11.54
N TYR A 217 1.16 9.30 10.37
CA TYR A 217 0.53 9.02 9.09
C TYR A 217 0.92 7.64 8.52
N TRP A 218 1.88 6.93 9.14
CA TRP A 218 2.34 5.60 8.71
C TRP A 218 2.99 4.78 9.84
N ALA A 219 2.48 3.56 10.06
CA ALA A 219 2.85 2.65 11.16
C ALA A 219 3.47 1.34 10.69
N TRP A 220 3.45 1.10 9.38
CA TRP A 220 3.61 -0.23 8.82
C TRP A 220 2.54 -1.24 9.28
N ASP A 221 1.37 -0.77 9.74
CA ASP A 221 0.23 -1.64 10.09
C ASP A 221 -0.10 -2.61 8.94
N PRO A 222 -0.51 -3.86 9.22
CA PRO A 222 -0.73 -4.85 8.16
C PRO A 222 -1.66 -4.38 7.05
N VAL A 223 -2.70 -3.58 7.34
CA VAL A 223 -3.61 -3.04 6.32
C VAL A 223 -2.93 -1.96 5.48
N GLU A 224 -2.18 -1.06 6.11
CA GLU A 224 -1.38 -0.04 5.42
C GLU A 224 -0.37 -0.71 4.48
N THR A 225 0.45 -1.61 5.05
CA THR A 225 1.49 -2.35 4.35
C THR A 225 0.93 -3.18 3.20
N ALA A 226 -0.18 -3.89 3.40
CA ALA A 226 -0.79 -4.69 2.35
C ALA A 226 -1.31 -3.84 1.17
N SER A 227 -1.86 -2.66 1.45
CA SER A 227 -2.30 -1.72 0.39
C SER A 227 -1.12 -1.13 -0.41
N PHE A 228 0.05 -1.04 0.21
CA PHE A 228 1.28 -0.52 -0.40
C PHE A 228 1.94 -1.52 -1.37
N LEU A 229 1.84 -2.83 -1.13
CA LEU A 229 2.42 -3.86 -2.01
C LEU A 229 2.01 -3.72 -3.50
N PRO A 230 0.72 -3.66 -3.87
CA PRO A 230 0.34 -3.46 -5.27
C PRO A 230 0.81 -2.12 -5.83
N TRP A 231 0.96 -1.08 -4.99
CA TRP A 231 1.48 0.22 -5.41
C TRP A 231 2.97 0.14 -5.81
N ILE A 232 3.81 -0.57 -5.04
CA ILE A 232 5.21 -0.82 -5.40
C ILE A 232 5.28 -1.64 -6.71
N GLY A 233 4.43 -2.64 -6.86
CA GLY A 233 4.32 -3.40 -8.11
C GLY A 233 3.99 -2.52 -9.32
N LEU A 234 3.13 -1.51 -9.14
CA LEU A 234 2.84 -0.52 -10.19
C LEU A 234 4.05 0.35 -10.52
N VAL A 235 4.85 0.76 -9.53
CA VAL A 235 6.12 1.46 -9.78
C VAL A 235 7.01 0.62 -10.71
N ALA A 236 7.15 -0.68 -10.46
CA ALA A 236 7.91 -1.58 -11.33
C ALA A 236 7.31 -1.68 -12.74
N VAL A 237 5.98 -1.79 -12.87
CA VAL A 237 5.31 -1.80 -14.19
C VAL A 237 5.56 -0.51 -14.97
N LEU A 238 5.44 0.66 -14.33
CA LEU A 238 5.64 1.96 -14.97
C LEU A 238 7.09 2.17 -15.42
N HIS A 239 8.06 1.57 -14.71
CA HIS A 239 9.49 1.63 -15.02
C HIS A 239 9.99 0.47 -15.90
N ALA A 240 9.15 -0.49 -16.28
CA ALA A 240 9.58 -1.61 -17.12
C ALA A 240 10.23 -1.18 -18.46
N ARG A 241 9.89 0.00 -18.98
CA ARG A 241 10.45 0.58 -20.21
C ARG A 241 11.68 1.47 -20.00
N SER A 242 12.04 1.82 -18.77
CA SER A 242 13.24 2.64 -18.51
C SER A 242 14.51 1.82 -18.67
N GLN A 243 14.43 0.51 -18.40
CA GLN A 243 15.52 -0.45 -18.49
C GLN A 243 16.16 -0.51 -19.89
N SER A 244 17.48 -0.71 -19.92
CA SER A 244 18.23 -0.87 -21.18
C SER A 244 18.05 -2.24 -21.82
N ASP A 245 17.71 -3.26 -21.02
CA ASP A 245 17.45 -4.61 -21.48
C ASP A 245 15.94 -4.86 -21.67
N LYS A 246 15.58 -5.74 -22.61
CA LYS A 246 14.20 -6.14 -22.93
C LYS A 246 13.59 -7.04 -21.84
N ARG A 247 14.39 -7.55 -20.88
CA ARG A 247 13.93 -8.45 -19.80
C ARG A 247 12.77 -7.88 -18.99
N ALA A 248 12.91 -6.65 -18.49
CA ALA A 248 11.87 -6.00 -17.69
C ALA A 248 10.57 -5.81 -18.46
N LEU A 249 10.65 -5.52 -19.77
CA LEU A 249 9.48 -5.45 -20.63
C LEU A 249 8.85 -6.83 -20.86
N ALA A 250 9.67 -7.88 -20.98
CA ALA A 250 9.19 -9.26 -21.17
C ALA A 250 8.51 -9.84 -19.93
N SER A 251 8.93 -9.45 -18.73
CA SER A 251 8.29 -9.85 -17.46
C SER A 251 7.17 -8.90 -17.01
N SER A 252 7.06 -7.71 -17.61
CA SER A 252 6.08 -6.70 -17.20
C SER A 252 4.64 -7.22 -17.14
N PRO A 253 4.12 -8.01 -18.10
CA PRO A 253 2.77 -8.56 -17.97
C PRO A 253 2.60 -9.49 -16.78
N SER A 254 3.63 -10.26 -16.41
CA SER A 254 3.61 -11.07 -15.19
C SER A 254 3.59 -10.20 -13.93
N ILE A 255 4.31 -9.09 -13.90
CA ILE A 255 4.25 -8.12 -12.79
C ILE A 255 2.86 -7.48 -12.71
N VAL A 256 2.22 -7.19 -13.83
CA VAL A 256 0.82 -6.69 -13.84
C VAL A 256 -0.15 -7.73 -13.24
N ILE A 257 0.06 -9.02 -13.52
CA ILE A 257 -0.73 -10.09 -12.87
C ILE A 257 -0.43 -10.12 -11.36
N ALA A 258 0.84 -9.94 -10.95
CA ALA A 258 1.25 -9.87 -9.56
C ALA A 258 0.58 -8.69 -8.84
N VAL A 259 0.47 -7.51 -9.46
CA VAL A 259 -0.26 -6.36 -8.91
C VAL A 259 -1.73 -6.70 -8.62
N GLY A 260 -2.38 -7.48 -9.49
CA GLY A 260 -3.73 -8.00 -9.22
C GLY A 260 -3.77 -8.99 -8.05
N ALA A 261 -2.81 -9.91 -7.98
CA ALA A 261 -2.68 -10.84 -6.86
C ALA A 261 -2.45 -10.12 -5.52
N LEU A 262 -1.60 -9.09 -5.52
CA LEU A 262 -1.31 -8.28 -4.34
C LEU A 262 -2.51 -7.43 -3.92
N ALA A 263 -3.35 -6.96 -4.85
CA ALA A 263 -4.61 -6.31 -4.49
C ALA A 263 -5.61 -7.30 -3.85
N MET A 264 -5.67 -8.55 -4.33
CA MET A 264 -6.45 -9.60 -3.65
C MET A 264 -5.89 -9.92 -2.26
N HIS A 265 -4.57 -9.96 -2.13
CA HIS A 265 -3.88 -10.15 -0.86
C HIS A 265 -4.16 -8.99 0.12
N ALA A 266 -4.19 -7.74 -0.37
CA ALA A 266 -4.55 -6.59 0.45
C ALA A 266 -5.98 -6.72 1.00
N THR A 267 -6.94 -7.10 0.14
CA THR A 267 -8.31 -7.39 0.61
C THR A 267 -8.33 -8.55 1.60
N LEU A 268 -7.55 -9.61 1.37
CA LEU A 268 -7.43 -10.75 2.27
C LEU A 268 -6.97 -10.31 3.67
N VAL A 269 -5.90 -9.51 3.76
CA VAL A 269 -5.37 -8.97 5.03
C VAL A 269 -6.42 -8.14 5.77
N THR A 270 -7.17 -7.28 5.05
CA THR A 270 -8.23 -6.45 5.68
C THR A 270 -9.47 -7.24 6.13
N ARG A 271 -9.68 -8.47 5.64
CA ARG A 271 -10.94 -9.24 5.81
C ARG A 271 -10.78 -10.52 6.61
N ALA A 272 -9.55 -11.02 6.73
CA ALA A 272 -9.18 -12.19 7.52
C ALA A 272 -9.02 -11.77 8.98
N ASN A 273 -10.16 -11.49 9.62
CA ASN A 273 -10.23 -11.10 11.03
C ASN A 273 -9.47 -12.11 11.90
N GLY A 274 -8.65 -11.63 12.84
CA GLY A 274 -7.87 -12.48 13.75
C GLY A 274 -6.66 -13.19 13.13
N VAL A 275 -6.41 -13.05 11.82
CA VAL A 275 -5.17 -13.56 11.21
C VAL A 275 -4.03 -12.62 11.50
N TRP A 276 -4.14 -11.34 11.18
CA TRP A 276 -3.16 -10.30 11.53
C TRP A 276 -3.70 -9.39 12.64
N ALA A 277 -2.85 -9.02 13.59
CA ALA A 277 -3.12 -7.93 14.53
C ALA A 277 -3.06 -6.60 13.77
N SER A 278 -4.20 -5.93 13.59
CA SER A 278 -4.27 -4.64 12.90
C SER A 278 -5.25 -3.70 13.57
N VAL A 279 -4.82 -2.44 13.75
CA VAL A 279 -5.66 -1.36 14.29
C VAL A 279 -6.77 -0.93 13.32
N HIS A 280 -6.64 -1.31 12.04
CA HIS A 280 -7.64 -1.08 11.00
C HIS A 280 -8.67 -2.22 10.88
N SER A 281 -8.61 -3.24 11.75
CA SER A 281 -9.53 -4.39 11.75
C SER A 281 -10.68 -4.20 12.76
N PHE A 282 -11.78 -3.60 12.33
CA PHE A 282 -12.90 -3.23 13.21
C PHE A 282 -13.87 -4.38 13.56
N ALA A 283 -13.54 -5.63 13.22
CA ALA A 283 -14.41 -6.79 13.36
C ALA A 283 -13.69 -8.01 13.97
N ALA A 284 -12.88 -7.79 15.02
CA ALA A 284 -12.14 -8.85 15.68
C ALA A 284 -12.98 -9.52 16.79
N ASP A 285 -13.63 -10.64 16.47
CA ASP A 285 -13.98 -11.65 17.47
C ASP A 285 -12.78 -12.59 17.58
N GLY A 286 -12.06 -12.51 18.70
CA GLY A 286 -10.80 -13.22 18.89
C GLY A 286 -10.96 -14.74 18.81
N ILE A 287 -10.47 -15.35 17.73
CA ILE A 287 -10.17 -16.77 17.66
C ILE A 287 -8.75 -16.90 17.12
N GLY A 288 -7.79 -17.03 18.04
CA GLY A 288 -6.40 -17.32 17.72
C GLY A 288 -6.30 -18.70 17.10
N SER A 289 -5.95 -18.75 15.81
CA SER A 289 -5.49 -19.97 15.16
C SER A 289 -4.13 -20.39 15.75
N GLU A 290 -3.92 -21.69 16.01
CA GLU A 290 -2.68 -22.24 16.59
C GLU A 290 -1.44 -22.15 15.65
N SER A 291 -1.62 -21.79 14.37
CA SER A 291 -0.53 -21.77 13.40
C SER A 291 0.24 -20.45 13.43
N SER A 292 1.57 -20.50 13.34
CA SER A 292 2.44 -19.33 13.18
C SER A 292 2.57 -18.84 11.73
N ASP A 293 1.87 -19.45 10.75
CA ASP A 293 1.83 -19.00 9.35
C ASP A 293 0.46 -18.41 9.00
N PRO A 294 0.39 -17.21 8.40
CA PRO A 294 -0.87 -16.51 8.23
C PRO A 294 -1.79 -17.19 7.20
N TYR A 295 -1.22 -17.88 6.20
CA TYR A 295 -2.01 -18.57 5.18
C TYR A 295 -2.62 -19.86 5.74
N LEU A 296 -1.92 -20.54 6.65
CA LEU A 296 -2.50 -21.66 7.39
C LEU A 296 -3.60 -21.19 8.35
N ARG A 297 -3.43 -20.03 9.02
CA ARG A 297 -4.53 -19.40 9.80
C ARG A 297 -5.75 -19.15 8.91
N ILE A 298 -5.56 -18.56 7.72
CA ILE A 298 -6.64 -18.34 6.75
C ILE A 298 -7.34 -19.64 6.35
N VAL A 299 -6.58 -20.72 6.09
CA VAL A 299 -7.17 -22.01 5.71
C VAL A 299 -8.06 -22.56 6.83
N SER A 300 -7.69 -22.35 8.09
CA SER A 300 -8.51 -22.77 9.23
C SER A 300 -9.85 -22.02 9.33
N LEU A 301 -9.93 -20.77 8.85
CA LEU A 301 -11.18 -19.99 8.84
C LEU A 301 -12.23 -20.53 7.87
N PHE A 302 -11.91 -21.44 6.95
CA PHE A 302 -12.85 -21.92 5.94
C PHE A 302 -14.16 -22.49 6.52
N GLY A 303 -14.09 -23.07 7.73
CA GLY A 303 -15.26 -23.60 8.43
C GLY A 303 -16.19 -22.55 9.04
N GLU A 304 -15.78 -21.28 9.10
CA GLU A 304 -16.48 -20.19 9.81
C GLU A 304 -17.57 -19.51 8.94
N GLY A 305 -18.42 -20.33 8.31
CA GLY A 305 -19.56 -19.85 7.54
C GLY A 305 -19.18 -18.98 6.33
N ALA A 306 -20.01 -17.97 6.04
CA ALA A 306 -19.86 -17.15 4.83
C ALA A 306 -18.58 -16.30 4.81
N ALA A 307 -18.12 -15.82 5.97
CA ALA A 307 -16.89 -15.05 6.10
C ALA A 307 -15.65 -15.92 5.79
N GLY A 308 -15.62 -17.16 6.29
CA GLY A 308 -14.58 -18.13 5.95
C GLY A 308 -14.49 -18.43 4.45
N VAL A 309 -15.64 -18.65 3.81
CA VAL A 309 -15.72 -18.91 2.36
C VAL A 309 -15.26 -17.70 1.54
N GLU A 310 -15.61 -16.48 1.96
CA GLU A 310 -15.14 -15.24 1.33
C GLU A 310 -13.61 -15.18 1.32
N VAL A 311 -12.99 -15.29 2.49
CA VAL A 311 -11.53 -15.16 2.68
C VAL A 311 -10.79 -16.27 1.92
N MET A 312 -11.26 -17.52 2.00
CA MET A 312 -10.70 -18.63 1.22
C MET A 312 -10.80 -18.39 -0.29
N THR A 313 -11.89 -17.80 -0.77
CA THR A 313 -12.04 -17.48 -2.20
C THR A 313 -11.00 -16.45 -2.65
N TYR A 314 -10.70 -15.44 -1.82
CA TYR A 314 -9.63 -14.47 -2.10
C TYR A 314 -8.25 -15.14 -2.17
N LEU A 315 -7.97 -16.09 -1.27
CA LEU A 315 -6.73 -16.88 -1.30
C LEU A 315 -6.63 -17.71 -2.59
N ILE A 316 -7.71 -18.40 -2.98
CA ILE A 316 -7.76 -19.20 -4.22
C ILE A 316 -7.49 -18.31 -5.45
N ILE A 317 -8.12 -17.14 -5.53
CA ILE A 317 -7.89 -16.19 -6.64
C ILE A 317 -6.43 -15.75 -6.68
N THR A 318 -5.83 -15.46 -5.52
CA THR A 318 -4.41 -15.08 -5.40
C THR A 318 -3.49 -16.18 -5.93
N VAL A 319 -3.75 -17.44 -5.57
CA VAL A 319 -3.02 -18.61 -6.07
C VAL A 319 -3.20 -18.77 -7.58
N LEU A 320 -4.41 -18.59 -8.11
CA LEU A 320 -4.67 -18.66 -9.56
C LEU A 320 -3.89 -17.60 -10.34
N PHE A 321 -3.76 -16.38 -9.80
CA PHE A 321 -2.88 -15.37 -10.38
C PHE A 321 -1.40 -15.78 -10.31
N GLY A 322 -0.94 -16.35 -9.19
CA GLY A 322 0.40 -16.92 -9.05
C GLY A 322 0.73 -17.97 -10.12
N LEU A 323 -0.20 -18.90 -10.36
CA LEU A 323 -0.06 -19.91 -11.42
C LEU A 323 -0.05 -19.29 -12.82
N ALA A 324 -0.84 -18.23 -13.06
CA ALA A 324 -0.84 -17.50 -14.33
C ALA A 324 0.48 -16.76 -14.57
N ILE A 325 1.10 -16.20 -13.52
CA ILE A 325 2.43 -15.58 -13.57
C ILE A 325 3.47 -16.61 -14.01
N LEU A 326 3.53 -17.74 -13.29
CA LEU A 326 4.51 -18.80 -13.55
C LEU A 326 4.36 -19.34 -14.97
N ARG A 327 3.12 -19.62 -15.40
CA ARG A 327 2.82 -20.04 -16.77
C ARG A 327 3.28 -19.03 -17.82
N ASN A 328 3.04 -17.73 -17.61
CA ASN A 328 3.43 -16.70 -18.56
C ASN A 328 4.96 -16.60 -18.69
N LEU A 329 5.68 -16.61 -17.55
CA LEU A 329 7.13 -16.54 -17.52
C LEU A 329 7.77 -17.78 -18.19
N MET A 330 7.33 -18.98 -17.82
CA MET A 330 7.81 -20.23 -18.44
C MET A 330 7.56 -20.26 -19.95
N LYS A 331 6.37 -19.82 -20.40
CA LYS A 331 6.05 -19.75 -21.83
C LYS A 331 7.02 -18.82 -22.57
N ASN A 332 7.31 -17.65 -22.00
CA ASN A 332 8.22 -16.68 -22.60
C ASN A 332 9.65 -17.21 -22.68
N GLN A 333 10.11 -17.83 -21.59
CA GLN A 333 11.45 -18.42 -21.49
C GLN A 333 11.62 -19.59 -22.45
N SER A 334 10.64 -20.50 -22.51
CA SER A 334 10.64 -21.61 -23.46
C SER A 334 10.65 -21.14 -24.93
N ALA A 335 9.88 -20.10 -25.26
CA ALA A 335 9.90 -19.51 -26.59
C ALA A 335 11.26 -18.87 -26.92
N ALA A 336 11.89 -18.19 -25.96
CA ALA A 336 13.22 -17.61 -26.13
C ALA A 336 14.30 -18.68 -26.36
N LEU A 337 14.27 -19.77 -25.58
CA LEU A 337 15.19 -20.91 -25.74
C LEU A 337 15.03 -21.58 -27.11
N SER A 338 13.78 -21.85 -27.51
CA SER A 338 13.47 -22.44 -28.81
C SER A 338 14.01 -21.60 -29.98
N ASN A 339 13.83 -20.27 -29.90
CA ASN A 339 14.34 -19.34 -30.91
C ASN A 339 15.88 -19.30 -30.98
N GLN A 340 16.58 -19.68 -29.90
CA GLN A 340 18.03 -19.76 -29.83
C GLN A 340 18.57 -21.17 -30.11
N GLY A 341 17.70 -22.16 -30.35
CA GLY A 341 18.10 -23.56 -30.53
C GLY A 341 18.64 -24.21 -29.25
N ARG A 342 18.34 -23.64 -28.07
CA ARG A 342 18.80 -24.14 -26.76
C ARG A 342 17.73 -24.96 -26.05
N SER A 343 18.16 -25.80 -25.11
CA SER A 343 17.28 -26.67 -24.33
C SER A 343 17.26 -26.24 -22.86
N SER A 344 16.17 -26.55 -22.16
CA SER A 344 16.07 -26.23 -20.74
C SER A 344 16.95 -27.15 -19.89
N MET A 345 17.36 -26.67 -18.71
CA MET A 345 18.12 -27.44 -17.70
C MET A 345 17.42 -28.74 -17.33
N ARG A 346 16.09 -28.73 -17.27
CA ARG A 346 15.27 -29.93 -17.07
C ARG A 346 15.54 -31.03 -18.11
N LYS A 347 15.84 -30.65 -19.35
CA LYS A 347 16.16 -31.59 -20.44
C LYS A 347 17.64 -31.95 -20.50
N THR A 348 18.53 -30.99 -20.29
CA THR A 348 19.98 -31.21 -20.39
C THR A 348 20.53 -31.93 -19.17
N THR A 349 20.09 -31.55 -17.96
CA THR A 349 20.54 -32.09 -16.66
C THR A 349 19.35 -32.44 -15.76
N PRO A 350 18.61 -33.52 -16.06
CA PRO A 350 17.40 -33.89 -15.33
C PRO A 350 17.66 -34.29 -13.87
N THR A 351 18.79 -34.93 -13.59
CA THR A 351 19.18 -35.35 -12.23
C THR A 351 19.39 -34.16 -11.31
N LEU A 352 20.14 -33.16 -11.77
CA LEU A 352 20.34 -31.90 -11.06
C LEU A 352 19.00 -31.18 -10.83
N SER A 353 18.13 -31.14 -11.85
CA SER A 353 16.81 -30.50 -11.73
C SER A 353 15.93 -31.15 -10.65
N ILE A 354 15.89 -32.49 -10.60
CA ILE A 354 15.14 -33.23 -9.56
C ILE A 354 15.72 -32.93 -8.18
N PHE A 355 17.05 -32.94 -8.05
CA PHE A 355 17.73 -32.62 -6.80
C PHE A 355 17.38 -31.21 -6.30
N LEU A 356 17.49 -30.20 -7.16
CA LEU A 356 17.21 -28.80 -6.80
C LEU A 356 15.76 -28.60 -6.35
N VAL A 357 14.79 -29.17 -7.07
CA VAL A 357 13.37 -29.11 -6.70
C VAL A 357 13.13 -29.80 -5.36
N THR A 358 13.70 -30.99 -5.17
CA THR A 358 13.55 -31.74 -3.91
C THR A 358 14.17 -30.97 -2.74
N ALA A 359 15.35 -30.39 -2.93
CA ALA A 359 16.03 -29.59 -1.91
C ALA A 359 15.21 -28.35 -1.52
N VAL A 360 14.65 -27.63 -2.50
CA VAL A 360 13.77 -26.48 -2.24
C VAL A 360 12.49 -26.89 -1.50
N ILE A 361 11.88 -28.03 -1.85
CA ILE A 361 10.70 -28.54 -1.14
C ILE A 361 11.05 -28.87 0.32
N ILE A 362 12.15 -29.58 0.56
CA ILE A 362 12.60 -29.94 1.92
C ILE A 362 12.86 -28.66 2.73
N ILE A 363 13.65 -27.73 2.20
CA ILE A 363 13.99 -26.48 2.87
C ILE A 363 12.72 -25.66 3.16
N GLY A 364 11.84 -25.51 2.17
CA GLY A 364 10.60 -24.77 2.33
C GLY A 364 9.66 -25.39 3.37
N VAL A 365 9.50 -26.72 3.39
CA VAL A 365 8.70 -27.40 4.43
C VAL A 365 9.32 -27.24 5.81
N LEU A 366 10.65 -27.34 5.94
CA LEU A 366 11.35 -27.15 7.21
C LEU A 366 11.26 -25.72 7.73
N SER A 367 11.04 -24.73 6.87
CA SER A 367 10.83 -23.33 7.28
C SER A 367 9.49 -23.11 7.98
N GLY A 368 8.50 -23.98 7.74
CA GLY A 368 7.13 -23.78 8.23
C GLY A 368 6.34 -22.68 7.53
N SER A 369 6.93 -21.95 6.58
CA SER A 369 6.26 -20.85 5.86
C SER A 369 5.71 -21.29 4.49
N VAL A 370 4.41 -21.08 4.30
CA VAL A 370 3.72 -21.34 3.03
C VAL A 370 4.17 -20.37 1.94
N LEU A 371 4.41 -19.10 2.29
CA LEU A 371 4.90 -18.09 1.34
C LEU A 371 6.28 -18.45 0.82
N LEU A 372 7.22 -18.73 1.74
CA LEU A 372 8.60 -19.02 1.38
C LEU A 372 8.67 -20.24 0.47
N LEU A 373 8.00 -21.33 0.84
CA LEU A 373 7.91 -22.55 0.02
C LEU A 373 7.32 -22.26 -1.37
N SER A 374 6.25 -21.49 -1.45
CA SER A 374 5.56 -21.20 -2.71
C SER A 374 6.42 -20.36 -3.65
N LEU A 375 7.06 -19.31 -3.13
CA LEU A 375 7.93 -18.43 -3.91
C LEU A 375 9.23 -19.14 -4.30
N SER A 376 9.85 -19.90 -3.39
CA SER A 376 11.08 -20.65 -3.68
C SER A 376 10.82 -21.72 -4.74
N MET A 377 9.68 -22.41 -4.68
CA MET A 377 9.29 -23.38 -5.69
C MET A 377 9.04 -22.72 -7.05
N GLY A 378 8.32 -21.60 -7.09
CA GLY A 378 8.07 -20.85 -8.32
C GLY A 378 9.36 -20.36 -8.98
N LEU A 379 10.29 -19.80 -8.21
CA LEU A 379 11.61 -19.37 -8.70
C LEU A 379 12.46 -20.56 -9.17
N MET A 380 12.48 -21.67 -8.43
CA MET A 380 13.25 -22.84 -8.82
C MET A 380 12.71 -23.46 -10.12
N VAL A 381 11.39 -23.47 -10.33
CA VAL A 381 10.78 -23.88 -11.60
C VAL A 381 11.30 -23.00 -12.77
N LEU A 382 11.44 -21.68 -12.56
CA LEU A 382 12.00 -20.78 -13.58
C LEU A 382 13.48 -20.99 -13.84
N VAL A 383 14.25 -21.41 -12.83
CA VAL A 383 15.65 -21.81 -12.99
C VAL A 383 15.75 -23.08 -13.84
N ILE A 384 14.99 -24.14 -13.52
CA ILE A 384 15.09 -25.43 -14.22
C ILE A 384 14.48 -25.42 -15.64
N GLU A 385 13.47 -24.58 -15.88
CA GLU A 385 12.90 -24.37 -17.22
C GLU A 385 13.69 -23.32 -18.03
N GLY A 386 14.74 -22.76 -17.42
CA GLY A 386 15.72 -21.91 -18.07
C GLY A 386 16.80 -22.65 -18.82
N ASP A 387 17.70 -21.88 -19.41
CA ASP A 387 18.80 -22.40 -20.22
C ASP A 387 19.65 -23.40 -19.42
N GLY A 388 19.90 -24.56 -20.01
CA GLY A 388 20.68 -25.63 -19.38
C GLY A 388 22.17 -25.35 -19.30
N ASP A 389 22.70 -24.53 -20.21
CA ASP A 389 24.15 -24.27 -20.31
C ASP A 389 24.54 -22.95 -19.62
N ASP A 390 23.60 -21.99 -19.53
CA ASP A 390 23.82 -20.63 -19.04
C ASP A 390 22.66 -20.17 -18.15
N ALA A 391 22.66 -20.63 -16.89
CA ALA A 391 21.58 -20.35 -15.95
C ALA A 391 21.37 -18.83 -15.77
N ASP A 392 20.11 -18.37 -15.92
CA ASP A 392 19.80 -16.93 -15.87
C ASP A 392 20.06 -16.37 -14.46
N PRO A 393 21.02 -15.44 -14.29
CA PRO A 393 21.37 -14.89 -13.00
C PRO A 393 20.20 -14.22 -12.28
N VAL A 394 19.20 -13.70 -13.02
CA VAL A 394 18.07 -12.99 -12.41
C VAL A 394 17.28 -13.92 -11.49
N TRP A 395 16.96 -15.15 -11.94
CA TRP A 395 16.19 -16.09 -11.12
C TRP A 395 17.01 -16.65 -9.96
N ILE A 396 18.30 -16.92 -10.20
CA ILE A 396 19.24 -17.36 -9.17
C ILE A 396 19.35 -16.33 -8.05
N PHE A 397 19.70 -15.08 -8.38
CA PHE A 397 19.84 -14.03 -7.38
C PHE A 397 18.51 -13.60 -6.76
N SER A 398 17.38 -13.78 -7.46
CA SER A 398 16.06 -13.62 -6.83
C SER A 398 15.82 -14.68 -5.75
N GLY A 399 16.24 -15.92 -5.96
CA GLY A 399 16.15 -16.98 -4.96
C GLY A 399 17.12 -16.79 -3.80
N VAL A 400 18.33 -16.29 -4.07
CA VAL A 400 19.27 -15.88 -3.01
C VAL A 400 18.70 -14.74 -2.18
N ALA A 401 18.16 -13.70 -2.82
CA ALA A 401 17.52 -12.59 -2.14
C ALA A 401 16.30 -13.05 -1.33
N LEU A 402 15.49 -13.96 -1.85
CA LEU A 402 14.34 -14.54 -1.13
C LEU A 402 14.77 -15.18 0.20
N TYR A 403 15.83 -15.99 0.21
CA TYR A 403 16.31 -16.61 1.45
C TYR A 403 17.07 -15.64 2.36
N LEU A 404 17.72 -14.62 1.81
CA LEU A 404 18.26 -13.52 2.62
C LEU A 404 17.13 -12.79 3.36
N PHE A 405 16.06 -12.43 2.65
CA PHE A 405 14.90 -11.78 3.24
C PHE A 405 14.16 -12.70 4.21
N ALA A 406 14.11 -14.01 3.96
CA ALA A 406 13.55 -14.99 4.90
C ALA A 406 14.31 -15.00 6.24
N SER A 407 15.63 -14.78 6.20
CA SER A 407 16.43 -14.61 7.40
C SER A 407 16.13 -13.29 8.10
N TRP A 408 15.96 -12.19 7.34
CA TRP A 408 15.70 -10.86 7.90
C TRP A 408 14.30 -10.74 8.50
N SER A 409 13.30 -11.40 7.92
CA SER A 409 11.92 -11.43 8.41
C SER A 409 11.67 -12.57 9.40
N TRP A 410 12.71 -13.25 9.88
CA TRP A 410 12.62 -14.39 10.81
C TRP A 410 11.76 -15.58 10.34
N MET A 411 11.38 -15.62 9.07
CA MET A 411 10.61 -16.72 8.48
C MET A 411 11.41 -18.02 8.36
N ALA A 412 12.74 -17.91 8.29
CA ALA A 412 13.63 -19.06 8.30
C ALA A 412 14.89 -18.75 9.14
N PRO A 413 15.38 -19.72 9.94
CA PRO A 413 16.62 -19.54 10.68
C PRO A 413 17.79 -19.38 9.71
N LEU A 414 18.83 -18.66 10.16
CA LEU A 414 20.00 -18.34 9.35
C LEU A 414 20.62 -19.56 8.64
N SER A 415 20.71 -20.70 9.33
CA SER A 415 21.25 -21.94 8.75
C SER A 415 20.44 -22.44 7.55
N LEU A 416 19.11 -22.42 7.66
CA LEU A 416 18.20 -22.85 6.61
C LEU A 416 18.22 -21.87 5.43
N SER A 417 18.31 -20.57 5.72
CA SER A 417 18.48 -19.52 4.72
C SER A 417 19.79 -19.68 3.95
N ILE A 418 20.90 -19.98 4.62
CA ILE A 418 22.18 -20.27 3.97
C ILE A 418 22.07 -21.49 3.05
N MET A 419 21.40 -22.56 3.50
CA MET A 419 21.16 -23.74 2.66
C MET A 419 20.32 -23.39 1.43
N GLY A 420 19.25 -22.61 1.60
CA GLY A 420 18.41 -22.13 0.51
C GLY A 420 19.19 -21.30 -0.52
N MET A 421 20.02 -20.36 -0.05
CA MET A 421 20.92 -19.58 -0.90
C MET A 421 21.90 -20.47 -1.67
N ALA A 422 22.51 -21.46 -1.01
CA ALA A 422 23.44 -22.39 -1.63
C ALA A 422 22.78 -23.22 -2.73
N VAL A 423 21.54 -23.70 -2.51
CA VAL A 423 20.77 -24.44 -3.51
C VAL A 423 20.49 -23.59 -4.75
N PHE A 424 20.17 -22.30 -4.60
CA PHE A 424 19.96 -21.41 -5.73
C PHE A 424 21.25 -21.03 -6.46
N LEU A 425 22.39 -20.96 -5.76
CA LEU A 425 23.70 -20.67 -6.37
C LEU A 425 24.29 -21.87 -7.11
N LEU A 426 23.90 -23.10 -6.75
CA LEU A 426 24.48 -24.32 -7.30
C LEU A 426 24.46 -24.38 -8.84
N PRO A 427 23.35 -24.08 -9.55
CA PRO A 427 23.33 -24.05 -11.01
C PRO A 427 24.31 -23.04 -11.62
N TRP A 428 24.50 -21.89 -10.97
CA TRP A 428 25.42 -20.86 -11.43
C TRP A 428 26.88 -21.32 -11.29
N VAL A 429 27.22 -21.94 -10.17
CA VAL A 429 28.56 -22.49 -9.91
C VAL A 429 28.89 -23.65 -10.86
N LEU A 430 27.90 -24.46 -11.24
CA LEU A 430 28.06 -25.58 -12.16
C LEU A 430 28.02 -25.17 -13.64
N SER A 431 27.51 -23.98 -13.96
CA SER A 431 27.52 -23.45 -15.33
C SER A 431 28.95 -23.12 -15.78
N SER A 432 29.24 -23.29 -17.07
CA SER A 432 30.60 -23.07 -17.59
C SER A 432 31.04 -21.63 -17.30
N PRO A 433 32.29 -21.40 -16.84
CA PRO A 433 32.77 -20.05 -16.60
C PRO A 433 32.72 -19.27 -17.91
N LYS A 434 31.81 -18.30 -18.00
CA LYS A 434 32.02 -17.17 -18.91
C LYS A 434 33.34 -16.56 -18.48
N ASP A 435 34.20 -16.21 -19.45
CA ASP A 435 35.39 -15.40 -19.21
C ASP A 435 35.03 -14.38 -18.13
N ALA A 436 35.63 -14.54 -16.96
CA ALA A 436 35.35 -13.69 -15.82
C ALA A 436 35.93 -12.32 -16.18
N GLU A 437 35.19 -11.55 -16.98
CA GLU A 437 35.27 -10.10 -16.97
C GLU A 437 34.84 -9.69 -15.56
N GLY A 438 35.73 -9.89 -14.58
CA GLY A 438 35.57 -9.37 -13.24
C GLY A 438 35.18 -7.91 -13.37
N ILE A 439 34.20 -7.44 -12.57
CA ILE A 439 33.58 -6.12 -12.70
C ILE A 439 34.70 -5.09 -12.93
N PRO A 440 34.96 -4.68 -14.18
CA PRO A 440 36.10 -3.81 -14.41
C PRO A 440 35.76 -2.52 -13.68
N ILE A 441 36.69 -1.96 -12.92
CA ILE A 441 36.52 -0.61 -12.34
C ILE A 441 36.07 0.37 -13.46
N GLU A 442 36.47 0.10 -14.70
CA GLU A 442 36.00 0.78 -15.91
C GLU A 442 34.47 0.80 -16.07
N ARG A 443 33.74 -0.28 -15.71
CA ARG A 443 32.27 -0.28 -15.72
C ARG A 443 31.69 0.69 -14.69
N LEU A 444 32.29 0.85 -13.52
CA LEU A 444 31.84 1.81 -12.51
C LEU A 444 32.11 3.26 -12.94
N VAL A 445 33.17 3.48 -13.70
CA VAL A 445 33.58 4.80 -14.18
C VAL A 445 32.88 5.21 -15.49
N ASN A 446 32.32 4.24 -16.22
CA ASN A 446 31.65 4.48 -17.50
C ASN A 446 30.24 5.06 -17.30
N ALA A 447 30.00 6.24 -17.87
CA ALA A 447 28.70 6.92 -17.84
C ALA A 447 27.54 6.08 -18.43
N ARG A 448 27.81 5.21 -19.43
CA ARG A 448 26.79 4.32 -19.99
C ARG A 448 26.32 3.28 -18.96
N SER A 449 27.26 2.70 -18.21
CA SER A 449 26.97 1.72 -17.16
C SER A 449 26.25 2.37 -15.98
N GLN A 450 26.68 3.56 -15.56
CA GLN A 450 25.99 4.34 -14.53
C GLN A 450 24.55 4.70 -14.93
N ASN A 451 24.34 5.07 -16.20
CA ASN A 451 23.00 5.31 -16.73
C ASN A 451 22.14 4.03 -16.76
N ALA A 452 22.74 2.89 -17.08
CA ALA A 452 22.04 1.61 -17.03
C ALA A 452 21.63 1.25 -15.60
N PHE A 453 22.51 1.47 -14.62
CA PHE A 453 22.20 1.31 -13.19
C PHE A 453 21.05 2.24 -12.77
N ALA A 454 21.16 3.55 -12.98
CA ALA A 454 20.13 4.51 -12.60
C ALA A 454 18.74 4.18 -13.20
N ARG A 455 18.71 3.64 -14.43
CA ARG A 455 17.47 3.24 -15.10
C ARG A 455 16.90 1.91 -14.62
N SER A 456 17.73 1.05 -14.04
CA SER A 456 17.34 -0.26 -13.53
C SER A 456 16.97 -0.22 -12.05
N THR A 457 17.53 0.72 -11.28
CA THR A 457 17.21 0.99 -9.86
C THR A 457 15.71 1.00 -9.55
N PRO A 458 14.85 1.79 -10.22
CA PRO A 458 13.42 1.85 -9.86
C PRO A 458 12.67 0.55 -10.15
N TRP A 459 13.24 -0.36 -10.93
CA TRP A 459 12.62 -1.66 -11.22
C TRP A 459 13.15 -2.74 -10.29
N PHE A 460 14.47 -2.94 -10.20
CA PHE A 460 15.05 -3.95 -9.29
C PHE A 460 14.89 -3.56 -7.82
N GLY A 461 15.06 -2.28 -7.49
CA GLY A 461 14.82 -1.75 -6.15
C GLY A 461 13.37 -1.93 -5.73
N ALA A 462 12.41 -1.60 -6.61
CA ALA A 462 10.99 -1.82 -6.33
C ALA A 462 10.65 -3.31 -6.17
N MET A 463 11.17 -4.20 -7.02
CA MET A 463 10.90 -5.64 -6.90
C MET A 463 11.53 -6.26 -5.64
N GLY A 464 12.74 -5.86 -5.28
CA GLY A 464 13.41 -6.32 -4.06
C GLY A 464 12.72 -5.81 -2.80
N TYR A 465 12.37 -4.52 -2.78
CA TYR A 465 11.65 -3.91 -1.66
C TYR A 465 10.25 -4.51 -1.50
N LEU A 466 9.52 -4.72 -2.61
CA LEU A 466 8.24 -5.42 -2.62
C LEU A 466 8.34 -6.82 -1.98
N ALA A 467 9.38 -7.59 -2.33
CA ALA A 467 9.58 -8.92 -1.77
C ALA A 467 9.86 -8.86 -0.27
N LEU A 468 10.76 -7.97 0.17
CA LEU A 468 11.07 -7.77 1.58
C LEU A 468 9.82 -7.35 2.38
N THR A 469 9.12 -6.30 1.95
CA THR A 469 7.93 -5.78 2.64
C THR A 469 6.81 -6.81 2.68
N TRP A 470 6.63 -7.62 1.63
CA TRP A 470 5.63 -8.69 1.66
C TRP A 470 6.00 -9.79 2.66
N MET A 471 7.28 -10.15 2.76
CA MET A 471 7.74 -11.15 3.72
C MET A 471 7.62 -10.67 5.17
N LEU A 472 7.99 -9.41 5.45
CA LEU A 472 7.79 -8.79 6.75
C LEU A 472 6.31 -8.78 7.15
N LEU A 473 5.41 -8.36 6.25
CA LEU A 473 3.96 -8.41 6.49
C LEU A 473 3.46 -9.81 6.88
N THR A 474 4.01 -10.87 6.30
CA THR A 474 3.60 -12.25 6.62
C THR A 474 4.25 -12.81 7.88
N ALA A 475 5.33 -12.20 8.35
CA ALA A 475 5.98 -12.56 9.61
C ALA A 475 5.38 -11.79 10.80
N GLU A 476 4.93 -10.55 10.58
CA GLU A 476 4.35 -9.62 11.55
C GLU A 476 2.86 -9.90 11.80
N ILE A 477 2.56 -11.12 12.23
CA ILE A 477 1.19 -11.57 12.43
C ILE A 477 0.62 -11.02 13.75
N ASP A 478 1.43 -11.01 14.81
CA ASP A 478 0.99 -10.68 16.16
C ASP A 478 1.35 -9.23 16.58
N GLY A 479 1.94 -8.44 15.67
CA GLY A 479 2.28 -7.03 15.88
C GLY A 479 3.22 -6.49 14.79
N THR A 480 3.22 -5.17 14.59
CA THR A 480 4.11 -4.50 13.63
C THR A 480 5.53 -4.39 14.17
N SER A 481 6.53 -4.62 13.31
CA SER A 481 7.94 -4.34 13.62
C SER A 481 8.40 -3.13 12.81
N LEU A 482 8.15 -1.93 13.35
CA LEU A 482 8.55 -0.68 12.70
C LEU A 482 10.05 -0.69 12.35
N GLU A 483 10.88 -1.14 13.31
CA GLU A 483 12.32 -1.32 13.18
C GLU A 483 12.72 -2.18 11.96
N ALA A 484 12.03 -3.29 11.69
CA ALA A 484 12.37 -4.17 10.60
C ALA A 484 12.15 -3.51 9.23
N HIS A 485 11.01 -2.83 9.04
CA HIS A 485 10.73 -2.12 7.79
C HIS A 485 11.69 -0.95 7.56
N GLU A 486 12.01 -0.19 8.61
CA GLU A 486 12.90 0.97 8.52
C GLU A 486 14.35 0.56 8.26
N VAL A 487 14.89 -0.41 9.02
CA VAL A 487 16.30 -0.82 8.93
C VAL A 487 16.56 -1.66 7.70
N PHE A 488 15.74 -2.68 7.43
CA PHE A 488 15.91 -3.52 6.24
C PHE A 488 15.45 -2.83 4.96
N GLY A 489 14.59 -1.80 5.07
CA GLY A 489 14.22 -0.92 3.98
C GLY A 489 15.29 0.13 3.63
N ALA A 490 16.12 0.54 4.59
CA ALA A 490 17.15 1.58 4.40
C ALA A 490 18.07 1.35 3.18
N PRO A 491 18.56 0.13 2.87
CA PRO A 491 19.34 -0.13 1.66
C PRO A 491 18.60 0.20 0.36
N PHE A 492 17.28 0.02 0.31
CA PHE A 492 16.46 0.33 -0.87
C PHE A 492 16.25 1.83 -1.04
N VAL A 493 16.03 2.56 0.06
CA VAL A 493 15.97 4.02 0.08
C VAL A 493 17.31 4.62 -0.35
N ALA A 494 18.42 4.07 0.17
CA ALA A 494 19.77 4.46 -0.24
C ALA A 494 20.00 4.21 -1.74
N ALA A 495 19.64 3.02 -2.24
CA ALA A 495 19.77 2.69 -3.66
C ALA A 495 18.93 3.62 -4.55
N LEU A 496 17.71 3.98 -4.12
CA LEU A 496 16.85 4.96 -4.81
C LEU A 496 17.53 6.33 -4.89
N ALA A 497 18.02 6.87 -3.77
CA ALA A 497 18.68 8.16 -3.71
C ALA A 497 19.94 8.20 -4.59
N ILE A 498 20.78 7.17 -4.50
CA ILE A 498 21.98 7.00 -5.35
C ILE A 498 21.59 6.91 -6.82
N GLY A 499 20.55 6.14 -7.16
CA GLY A 499 20.04 6.02 -8.53
C GLY A 499 19.60 7.38 -9.11
N LEU A 500 18.92 8.20 -8.30
CA LEU A 500 18.51 9.56 -8.68
C LEU A 500 19.71 10.52 -8.82
N ILE A 501 20.73 10.42 -7.97
CA ILE A 501 21.98 11.20 -8.11
C ILE A 501 22.70 10.84 -9.41
N PHE A 502 22.80 9.54 -9.74
CA PHE A 502 23.37 9.13 -11.02
C PHE A 502 22.52 9.63 -12.19
N HIS A 503 21.19 9.58 -12.08
CA HIS A 503 20.28 10.07 -13.12
C HIS A 503 20.49 11.55 -13.43
N SER A 504 20.62 12.38 -12.40
CA SER A 504 20.63 13.84 -12.51
C SER A 504 22.03 14.41 -12.75
N TRP A 505 23.05 13.93 -12.05
CA TRP A 505 24.42 14.42 -12.08
C TRP A 505 25.35 13.47 -12.84
N GLY A 506 25.30 12.17 -12.56
CA GLY A 506 26.24 11.19 -13.10
C GLY A 506 26.20 11.05 -14.63
N ILE A 507 25.01 11.00 -15.22
CA ILE A 507 24.84 10.87 -16.68
C ILE A 507 25.44 12.07 -17.44
N ARG A 508 25.52 13.24 -16.82
CA ARG A 508 25.90 14.49 -17.51
C ARG A 508 27.34 14.93 -17.29
N SER A 509 27.99 14.49 -16.22
CA SER A 509 29.19 15.15 -15.67
C SER A 509 30.54 14.51 -16.02
N ASN A 510 30.59 13.60 -17.00
CA ASN A 510 31.69 12.63 -17.19
C ASN A 510 31.63 11.55 -16.09
N GLY A 511 31.56 10.27 -16.45
CA GLY A 511 31.24 9.19 -15.50
C GLY A 511 32.19 9.12 -14.29
N LYS A 512 33.45 9.56 -14.43
CA LYS A 512 34.40 9.75 -13.32
C LYS A 512 33.88 10.70 -12.24
N THR A 513 33.40 11.88 -12.64
CA THR A 513 32.86 12.89 -11.73
C THR A 513 31.62 12.37 -11.03
N GLY A 514 30.72 11.71 -11.77
CA GLY A 514 29.52 11.10 -11.22
C GLY A 514 29.82 10.07 -10.12
N LEU A 515 30.81 9.20 -10.36
CA LEU A 515 31.24 8.21 -9.38
C LEU A 515 31.87 8.88 -8.14
N PHE A 516 32.74 9.88 -8.33
CA PHE A 516 33.38 10.57 -7.21
C PHE A 516 32.36 11.29 -6.31
N VAL A 517 31.36 11.94 -6.91
CA VAL A 517 30.28 12.60 -6.14
C VAL A 517 29.46 11.59 -5.35
N VAL A 518 29.08 10.47 -5.96
CA VAL A 518 28.33 9.41 -5.26
C VAL A 518 29.14 8.78 -4.14
N LEU A 519 30.42 8.47 -4.36
CA LEU A 519 31.30 7.94 -3.31
C LEU A 519 31.53 8.95 -2.18
N GLY A 520 31.68 10.23 -2.50
CA GLY A 520 31.80 11.30 -1.50
C GLY A 520 30.54 11.45 -0.66
N ILE A 521 29.36 11.40 -1.29
CA ILE A 521 28.06 11.44 -0.59
C ILE A 521 27.85 10.19 0.26
N LEU A 522 28.23 9.01 -0.24
CA LEU A 522 28.12 7.77 0.52
C LEU A 522 29.05 7.77 1.74
N LEU A 523 30.29 8.23 1.57
CA LEU A 523 31.23 8.40 2.68
C LEU A 523 30.70 9.40 3.70
N LEU A 524 30.16 10.54 3.24
CA LEU A 524 29.53 11.53 4.11
C LEU A 524 28.33 10.93 4.86
N SER A 525 27.47 10.17 4.17
CA SER A 525 26.30 9.51 4.76
C SER A 525 26.68 8.50 5.84
N ILE A 526 27.69 7.65 5.59
CA ILE A 526 28.22 6.73 6.61
C ILE A 526 28.81 7.51 7.78
N THR A 527 29.57 8.57 7.51
CA THR A 527 30.18 9.41 8.56
C THR A 527 29.12 10.13 9.39
N SER A 528 28.07 10.67 8.76
CA SER A 528 26.93 11.29 9.43
C SER A 528 26.21 10.28 10.32
N GLY A 529 26.00 9.05 9.85
CA GLY A 529 25.45 7.97 10.67
C GLY A 529 26.32 7.68 11.90
N LEU A 530 27.63 7.49 11.71
CA LEU A 530 28.57 7.20 12.80
C LEU A 530 28.75 8.36 13.80
N MET A 531 28.44 9.59 13.39
CA MET A 531 28.54 10.81 14.21
C MET A 531 27.16 11.38 14.56
N SER A 532 26.10 10.57 14.50
CA SER A 532 24.73 11.04 14.74
C SER A 532 24.55 11.62 16.14
N ASP A 533 25.32 11.15 17.13
CA ASP A 533 25.40 11.66 18.51
C ASP A 533 25.86 13.14 18.60
N LYS A 534 26.55 13.63 17.57
CA LYS A 534 27.06 15.01 17.49
C LYS A 534 26.22 15.90 16.57
N ILE A 535 25.26 15.31 15.88
CA ILE A 535 24.33 16.02 15.01
C ILE A 535 23.06 16.25 15.81
N ALA A 536 22.64 17.51 15.92
CA ALA A 536 21.34 17.82 16.52
C ALA A 536 20.21 17.32 15.59
N LEU A 537 19.79 16.08 15.79
CA LEU A 537 18.64 15.46 15.13
C LEU A 537 17.41 15.60 16.03
N PRO A 538 16.22 15.83 15.46
CA PRO A 538 14.99 15.92 16.23
C PRO A 538 14.46 14.55 16.67
N GLY A 539 13.44 14.56 17.53
CA GLY A 539 12.81 13.35 18.05
C GLY A 539 13.75 12.51 18.90
N ASP A 540 13.61 11.21 18.81
CA ASP A 540 14.22 10.22 19.70
C ASP A 540 15.53 9.67 19.12
N ALA A 541 16.40 10.55 18.63
CA ALA A 541 17.62 10.16 17.91
C ALA A 541 18.56 9.26 18.71
N ASP A 542 18.60 9.43 20.04
CA ASP A 542 19.46 8.66 20.95
C ASP A 542 18.87 7.28 21.29
N ARG A 543 17.61 7.01 20.94
CA ARG A 543 16.97 5.72 21.22
C ARG A 543 17.44 4.66 20.24
N TYR A 544 17.53 3.44 20.75
CA TYR A 544 17.86 2.27 19.95
C TYR A 544 16.68 1.89 19.06
N LEU A 545 16.95 1.72 17.76
CA LEU A 545 16.01 1.17 16.78
C LEU A 545 16.20 -0.34 16.63
N THR A 546 17.41 -0.84 16.86
CA THR A 546 17.72 -2.27 16.99
C THR A 546 18.64 -2.47 18.18
N GLU A 547 18.99 -3.72 18.51
CA GLU A 547 19.98 -4.01 19.56
C GLU A 547 21.34 -3.29 19.35
N GLU A 548 21.69 -2.95 18.10
CA GLU A 548 22.99 -2.38 17.75
C GLU A 548 22.93 -0.96 17.19
N LEU A 549 21.81 -0.56 16.57
CA LEU A 549 21.69 0.70 15.84
C LEU A 549 20.69 1.64 16.51
N THR A 550 21.09 2.91 16.66
CA THR A 550 20.19 3.98 17.10
C THR A 550 19.37 4.55 15.95
N ARG A 551 18.23 5.16 16.28
CA ARG A 551 17.39 5.91 15.33
C ARG A 551 18.18 7.02 14.65
N GLY A 552 19.02 7.73 15.40
CA GLY A 552 19.90 8.78 14.89
C GLY A 552 20.89 8.27 13.86
N GLN A 553 21.50 7.10 14.08
CA GLN A 553 22.46 6.49 13.14
C GLN A 553 21.80 6.16 11.80
N VAL A 554 20.64 5.49 11.82
CA VAL A 554 19.90 5.10 10.61
C VAL A 554 19.39 6.34 9.88
N SER A 555 18.81 7.28 10.63
CA SER A 555 18.24 8.52 10.07
C SER A 555 19.30 9.43 9.48
N ALA A 556 20.43 9.68 10.15
CA ALA A 556 21.51 10.51 9.62
C ALA A 556 22.12 9.91 8.34
N PHE A 557 22.26 8.58 8.29
CA PHE A 557 22.67 7.86 7.08
C PHE A 557 21.71 8.14 5.92
N LEU A 558 20.40 7.91 6.12
CA LEU A 558 19.38 8.08 5.08
C LEU A 558 19.18 9.54 4.67
N LEU A 559 19.01 10.45 5.64
CA LEU A 559 18.78 11.87 5.40
C LEU A 559 19.91 12.46 4.58
N THR A 560 21.16 12.10 4.84
CA THR A 560 22.30 12.57 4.03
C THR A 560 22.10 12.19 2.54
N LEU A 561 21.77 10.94 2.23
CA LEU A 561 21.56 10.52 0.84
C LEU A 561 20.37 11.24 0.19
N VAL A 562 19.26 11.36 0.93
CA VAL A 562 18.03 12.02 0.45
C VAL A 562 18.27 13.51 0.20
N ILE A 563 18.84 14.24 1.17
CA ILE A 563 19.13 15.68 1.07
C ILE A 563 19.98 15.98 -0.16
N PHE A 564 21.06 15.23 -0.39
CA PHE A 564 21.93 15.47 -1.54
C PHE A 564 21.29 15.10 -2.88
N SER A 565 20.28 14.23 -2.89
CA SER A 565 19.53 13.87 -4.09
C SER A 565 18.47 14.92 -4.49
N ILE A 566 17.95 15.72 -3.55
CA ILE A 566 16.86 16.70 -3.77
C ILE A 566 17.25 17.81 -4.77
N PRO A 567 18.34 18.60 -4.58
CA PRO A 567 18.69 19.70 -5.48
C PRO A 567 18.87 19.24 -6.93
N SER A 568 19.44 18.04 -7.08
CA SER A 568 19.69 17.42 -8.37
C SER A 568 18.39 17.12 -9.12
N SER A 569 17.39 16.58 -8.40
CA SER A 569 16.06 16.24 -8.92
C SER A 569 15.21 17.49 -9.20
N ILE A 570 15.28 18.51 -8.35
CA ILE A 570 14.66 19.83 -8.60
C ILE A 570 15.23 20.46 -9.87
N GLY A 571 16.55 20.41 -10.05
CA GLY A 571 17.21 20.90 -11.27
C GLY A 571 16.71 20.19 -12.52
N GLU A 572 16.40 18.89 -12.45
CA GLU A 572 15.80 18.12 -13.54
C GLU A 572 14.36 18.56 -13.82
N MET A 573 13.57 18.73 -12.77
CA MET A 573 12.18 19.18 -12.83
C MET A 573 12.08 20.56 -13.50
N ILE A 574 12.91 21.52 -13.08
CA ILE A 574 12.95 22.87 -13.68
C ILE A 574 13.34 22.79 -15.16
N ARG A 575 14.31 21.95 -15.51
CA ARG A 575 14.69 21.72 -16.92
C ARG A 575 13.55 21.12 -17.74
N ALA A 576 12.85 20.12 -17.22
CA ALA A 576 11.70 19.50 -17.87
C ALA A 576 10.58 20.53 -18.10
N LEU A 577 10.30 21.37 -17.10
CA LEU A 577 9.33 22.47 -17.19
C LEU A 577 9.71 23.50 -18.25
N ARG A 578 10.98 23.96 -18.26
CA ARG A 578 11.48 24.91 -19.27
C ARG A 578 11.36 24.35 -20.68
N LYS A 579 11.80 23.10 -20.89
CA LYS A 579 11.74 22.42 -22.20
C LYS A 579 10.29 22.22 -22.68
N SER A 580 9.36 21.97 -21.78
CA SER A 580 7.93 21.87 -22.09
C SER A 580 7.35 23.22 -22.53
N LYS A 581 7.69 24.31 -21.82
CA LYS A 581 7.26 25.67 -22.18
C LYS A 581 7.77 26.11 -23.55
N THR A 582 9.04 25.88 -23.86
CA THR A 582 9.63 26.23 -25.17
C THR A 582 9.00 25.43 -26.32
N ALA A 583 8.73 24.13 -26.12
CA ALA A 583 8.05 23.30 -27.11
C ALA A 583 6.56 23.67 -27.30
N SER A 584 5.93 24.26 -26.28
CA SER A 584 4.55 24.75 -26.33
C SER A 584 4.41 26.10 -27.02
N ALA A 585 5.46 26.92 -27.07
CA ALA A 585 5.47 28.22 -27.74
C ALA A 585 5.62 28.10 -29.27
N SER A 586 6.25 27.02 -29.76
CA SER A 586 6.52 26.78 -31.18
C SER A 586 5.49 25.90 -31.90
N ALA A 587 4.41 25.49 -31.24
CA ALA A 587 3.41 24.56 -31.79
C ALA A 587 2.00 25.17 -31.81
N PRO A 588 1.19 24.94 -32.87
CA PRO A 588 -0.20 25.42 -32.93
C PRO A 588 -1.04 24.85 -31.76
N PRO A 589 -2.05 25.59 -31.28
CA PRO A 589 -2.76 25.30 -30.02
C PRO A 589 -3.36 23.88 -29.92
N PHE A 590 -3.66 23.25 -31.05
CA PHE A 590 -4.22 21.91 -31.09
C PHE A 590 -3.18 20.77 -30.98
N ASN A 591 -1.90 21.05 -31.26
CA ASN A 591 -0.84 20.03 -31.42
C ASN A 591 0.31 20.15 -30.39
N ARG A 592 0.09 20.85 -29.27
CA ARG A 592 1.07 20.94 -28.16
C ARG A 592 1.52 19.54 -27.73
N SER A 593 2.82 19.28 -27.84
CA SER A 593 3.43 17.96 -27.69
C SER A 593 3.16 17.28 -26.34
N ASN A 594 2.44 16.15 -26.37
CA ASN A 594 2.14 15.26 -25.24
C ASN A 594 3.38 14.69 -24.52
N ARG A 595 4.57 14.77 -25.14
CA ARG A 595 5.81 14.19 -24.60
C ARG A 595 6.38 15.05 -23.45
N GLY A 596 6.12 16.36 -23.46
CA GLY A 596 6.55 17.29 -22.40
C GLY A 596 5.86 16.99 -21.06
N LEU A 597 4.53 16.79 -21.08
CA LEU A 597 3.72 16.49 -19.89
C LEU A 597 4.18 15.24 -19.13
N ARG A 598 4.57 14.18 -19.85
CA ARG A 598 5.05 12.95 -19.21
C ARG A 598 6.40 13.13 -18.50
N SER A 599 7.33 13.82 -19.17
CA SER A 599 8.65 14.10 -18.59
C SER A 599 8.53 15.03 -17.38
N VAL A 600 7.68 16.06 -17.48
CA VAL A 600 7.39 16.97 -16.37
C VAL A 600 6.76 16.21 -15.20
N GLY A 601 5.72 15.40 -15.47
CA GLY A 601 5.05 14.62 -14.44
C GLY A 601 5.98 13.66 -13.71
N SER A 602 6.82 12.91 -14.45
CA SER A 602 7.81 12.01 -13.84
C SER A 602 8.83 12.76 -12.98
N SER A 603 9.35 13.90 -13.43
CA SER A 603 10.30 14.69 -12.63
C SER A 603 9.64 15.28 -11.37
N ILE A 604 8.37 15.71 -11.45
CA ILE A 604 7.61 16.17 -10.27
C ILE A 604 7.41 15.02 -9.29
N ALA A 605 7.02 13.83 -9.77
CA ALA A 605 6.85 12.65 -8.93
C ALA A 605 8.15 12.22 -8.23
N HIS A 606 9.29 12.29 -8.92
CA HIS A 606 10.60 11.97 -8.31
C HIS A 606 11.03 12.99 -7.24
N VAL A 607 10.70 14.28 -7.41
CA VAL A 607 10.90 15.26 -6.32
C VAL A 607 9.94 14.97 -5.17
N GLY A 608 8.68 14.64 -5.48
CA GLY A 608 7.67 14.28 -4.49
C GLY A 608 8.08 13.13 -3.59
N ILE A 609 8.57 12.01 -4.16
CA ILE A 609 9.01 10.86 -3.34
C ILE A 609 10.21 11.21 -2.45
N LEU A 610 11.12 12.08 -2.89
CA LEU A 610 12.26 12.49 -2.07
C LEU A 610 11.84 13.36 -0.87
N LEU A 611 10.90 14.29 -1.08
CA LEU A 611 10.36 15.11 0.01
C LEU A 611 9.53 14.28 0.98
N LEU A 612 8.76 13.32 0.45
CA LEU A 612 8.01 12.37 1.26
C LEU A 612 8.96 11.52 2.12
N LEU A 613 10.00 10.93 1.53
CA LEU A 613 10.99 10.14 2.27
C LEU A 613 11.77 10.96 3.28
N PHE A 614 12.08 12.22 2.96
CA PHE A 614 12.70 13.14 3.91
C PHE A 614 11.82 13.35 5.15
N GLY A 615 10.54 13.68 4.95
CA GLY A 615 9.58 13.79 6.04
C GLY A 615 9.36 12.47 6.79
N HIS A 616 9.31 11.34 6.07
CA HIS A 616 9.21 9.99 6.63
C HIS A 616 10.31 9.65 7.60
N VAL A 617 11.56 9.89 7.22
CA VAL A 617 12.68 9.61 8.13
C VAL A 617 12.59 10.47 9.39
N LEU A 618 12.16 11.73 9.27
CA LEU A 618 12.06 12.63 10.41
C LEU A 618 10.90 12.32 11.37
N THR A 619 9.75 11.88 10.88
CA THR A 619 8.57 11.67 11.74
C THR A 619 8.27 10.21 12.05
N THR A 620 8.92 9.27 11.39
CA THR A 620 8.66 7.83 11.53
C THR A 620 9.88 7.07 12.01
N THR A 621 11.05 7.31 11.41
CA THR A 621 12.29 6.65 11.86
C THR A 621 12.83 7.28 13.14
N LEU A 622 12.82 8.62 13.24
CA LEU A 622 13.32 9.34 14.43
C LEU A 622 12.35 9.38 15.61
N VAL A 623 11.05 9.17 15.41
CA VAL A 623 10.06 9.23 16.51
C VAL A 623 9.75 7.82 17.01
N ASP A 624 9.99 7.59 18.30
CA ASP A 624 9.64 6.37 19.03
C ASP A 624 8.28 6.48 19.70
N ARG A 625 7.24 6.00 19.01
CA ARG A 625 5.87 6.01 19.53
C ARG A 625 5.63 5.05 20.69
N THR A 626 6.61 4.26 21.08
CA THR A 626 6.54 3.37 22.23
C THR A 626 7.23 3.94 23.47
N ASP A 627 7.94 5.07 23.33
CA ASP A 627 8.62 5.71 24.44
C ASP A 627 7.61 6.38 25.39
N PRO A 628 7.54 5.98 26.67
CA PRO A 628 6.67 6.64 27.64
C PRO A 628 7.05 8.10 27.91
N SER A 629 8.22 8.60 27.49
CA SER A 629 8.58 10.02 27.66
C SER A 629 7.63 10.97 26.93
N HIS A 630 6.96 10.51 25.87
CA HIS A 630 5.97 11.30 25.13
C HIS A 630 4.67 11.48 25.90
N LEU A 631 4.41 10.68 26.96
CA LEU A 631 3.24 10.81 27.80
C LEU A 631 3.50 11.81 28.94
N VAL A 632 2.83 12.95 28.88
CA VAL A 632 2.95 14.03 29.85
C VAL A 632 1.70 14.10 30.72
N THR A 633 1.89 14.18 32.04
CA THR A 633 0.80 14.50 32.96
C THR A 633 0.79 15.99 33.25
N LEU A 634 -0.25 16.69 32.77
CA LEU A 634 -0.45 18.10 33.02
C LEU A 634 -1.32 18.28 34.27
N VAL A 635 -0.90 19.17 35.16
CA VAL A 635 -1.67 19.60 36.33
C VAL A 635 -2.27 20.97 36.01
N LYS A 636 -3.52 21.18 36.40
CA LYS A 636 -4.25 22.41 36.12
C LYS A 636 -3.48 23.65 36.63
N ASP A 637 -3.39 24.66 35.77
CA ASP A 637 -2.69 25.94 35.98
C ASP A 637 -1.20 25.80 36.35
N GLN A 638 -0.58 24.65 36.10
CA GLN A 638 0.84 24.42 36.31
C GLN A 638 1.58 24.28 34.96
N PRO A 639 2.58 25.13 34.68
CA PRO A 639 3.38 25.00 33.48
C PRO A 639 4.29 23.77 33.57
N VAL A 640 4.30 22.96 32.51
CA VAL A 640 5.17 21.78 32.35
C VAL A 640 6.02 21.96 31.11
N GLU A 641 7.35 21.88 31.26
CA GLU A 641 8.27 21.92 30.13
C GLU A 641 8.33 20.54 29.43
N HIS A 642 8.09 20.49 28.13
CA HIS A 642 8.15 19.27 27.33
C HIS A 642 8.46 19.59 25.86
N GLU A 643 9.38 18.85 25.23
CA GLU A 643 9.78 19.01 23.82
C GLU A 643 10.08 20.46 23.41
N GLY A 644 10.70 21.25 24.30
CA GLY A 644 11.02 22.66 24.03
C GLY A 644 9.84 23.62 24.10
N HIS A 645 8.72 23.21 24.69
CA HIS A 645 7.52 24.01 24.90
C HIS A 645 7.12 24.00 26.37
N ILE A 646 6.41 25.03 26.80
CA ILE A 646 5.73 25.09 28.09
C ILE A 646 4.25 24.79 27.85
N LEU A 647 3.77 23.69 28.41
CA LEU A 647 2.39 23.22 28.30
C LEU A 647 1.65 23.53 29.60
N THR A 648 0.51 24.21 29.52
CA THR A 648 -0.30 24.53 30.71
C THR A 648 -1.74 24.08 30.49
N PHE A 649 -2.19 23.11 31.27
CA PHE A 649 -3.61 22.71 31.26
C PHE A 649 -4.43 23.79 31.98
N THR A 650 -5.27 24.52 31.26
CA THR A 650 -6.04 25.65 31.78
C THR A 650 -7.44 25.24 32.26
N GLY A 651 -7.98 24.16 31.72
CA GLY A 651 -9.25 23.59 32.15
C GLY A 651 -9.91 22.72 31.09
N LEU A 652 -11.15 22.33 31.35
CA LEU A 652 -11.96 21.59 30.39
C LEU A 652 -13.33 22.23 30.21
N GLU A 653 -13.92 21.95 29.06
CA GLU A 653 -15.26 22.36 28.68
C GLU A 653 -16.07 21.08 28.36
N ILE A 654 -17.26 20.96 28.96
CA ILE A 654 -18.21 19.87 28.65
C ILE A 654 -19.36 20.52 27.87
N LEU A 655 -19.57 20.03 26.64
CA LEU A 655 -20.61 20.49 25.75
C LEU A 655 -21.56 19.34 25.45
N ASP A 656 -22.84 19.54 25.63
CA ASP A 656 -23.86 18.62 25.11
C ASP A 656 -24.13 18.95 23.63
N SER A 657 -24.66 17.99 22.89
CA SER A 657 -25.03 18.17 21.47
C SER A 657 -26.01 19.34 21.21
N SER A 658 -26.72 19.81 22.24
CA SER A 658 -27.61 20.97 22.16
C SER A 658 -26.90 22.32 22.32
N ASP A 659 -25.64 22.35 22.75
CA ASP A 659 -24.92 23.59 23.00
C ASP A 659 -24.52 24.29 21.69
N PRO A 660 -24.66 25.63 21.59
CA PRO A 660 -24.25 26.38 20.39
C PRO A 660 -22.76 26.26 20.04
N GLY A 661 -21.91 25.90 21.02
CA GLY A 661 -20.47 25.66 20.84
C GLY A 661 -20.11 24.25 20.35
N TYR A 662 -21.10 23.35 20.26
CA TYR A 662 -20.90 21.99 19.78
C TYR A 662 -20.73 21.98 18.25
N GLY A 663 -19.50 21.76 17.80
CA GLY A 663 -19.13 21.85 16.38
C GLY A 663 -19.34 20.55 15.57
N TYR A 664 -19.73 19.46 16.22
CA TYR A 664 -19.83 18.15 15.57
C TYR A 664 -21.26 17.87 15.12
N SER A 665 -21.41 17.26 13.94
CA SER A 665 -22.71 16.77 13.47
C SER A 665 -23.00 15.33 13.93
N ILE A 666 -22.12 14.78 14.76
CA ILE A 666 -22.09 13.39 15.24
C ILE A 666 -21.89 13.42 16.75
N ALA A 667 -22.13 12.29 17.43
CA ALA A 667 -22.05 12.15 18.89
C ALA A 667 -23.08 12.99 19.67
N ASP A 668 -23.25 12.64 20.94
CA ASP A 668 -24.26 13.19 21.84
C ASP A 668 -23.70 14.25 22.80
N GLY A 669 -22.36 14.32 22.91
CA GLY A 669 -21.64 15.32 23.70
C GLY A 669 -20.13 15.27 23.47
N LEU A 670 -19.43 16.28 23.99
CA LEU A 670 -18.00 16.52 23.82
C LEU A 670 -17.39 16.97 25.15
N VAL A 671 -16.22 16.43 25.48
CA VAL A 671 -15.36 16.95 26.55
C VAL A 671 -14.08 17.46 25.92
N ARG A 672 -13.83 18.76 26.00
CA ARG A 672 -12.68 19.44 25.41
C ARG A 672 -11.70 19.85 26.50
N PHE A 673 -10.41 19.54 26.33
CA PHE A 673 -9.36 19.88 27.29
C PHE A 673 -8.51 21.01 26.73
N HIS A 674 -8.46 22.14 27.41
CA HIS A 674 -7.72 23.34 26.98
C HIS A 674 -6.29 23.31 27.51
N ILE A 675 -5.32 23.41 26.60
CA ILE A 675 -3.90 23.40 26.91
C ILE A 675 -3.25 24.57 26.17
N ASP A 676 -2.71 25.52 26.93
CA ASP A 676 -1.91 26.61 26.39
C ASP A 676 -0.51 26.10 26.07
N VAL A 677 -0.03 26.42 24.87
CA VAL A 677 1.32 26.11 24.40
C VAL A 677 2.10 27.40 24.29
N ALA A 678 3.19 27.50 25.04
CA ALA A 678 4.14 28.62 25.00
C ALA A 678 5.55 28.13 24.67
N ASP A 679 6.42 29.03 24.22
CA ASP A 679 7.85 28.74 24.07
C ASP A 679 8.57 28.71 25.43
N LEU A 680 9.86 28.39 25.43
CA LEU A 680 10.68 28.38 26.64
C LEU A 680 10.91 29.77 27.25
N GLU A 681 10.64 30.85 26.52
CA GLU A 681 10.68 32.23 27.02
C GLU A 681 9.35 32.63 27.68
N GLY A 682 8.31 31.80 27.55
CA GLY A 682 6.96 32.02 28.07
C GLY A 682 6.07 32.83 27.13
N GLU A 683 6.47 33.02 25.87
CA GLU A 683 5.62 33.63 24.85
C GLU A 683 4.57 32.63 24.37
N PHE A 684 3.31 33.04 24.40
CA PHE A 684 2.19 32.22 23.93
C PHE A 684 2.30 31.94 22.43
N ILE A 685 2.23 30.66 22.05
CA ILE A 685 2.28 30.20 20.66
C ILE A 685 0.87 29.96 20.14
N ASP A 686 0.13 29.06 20.81
CA ASP A 686 -1.20 28.63 20.41
C ASP A 686 -1.93 27.95 21.58
N GLU A 687 -3.24 27.74 21.44
CA GLU A 687 -4.05 26.95 22.37
C GLU A 687 -4.52 25.67 21.66
N VAL A 688 -4.26 24.51 22.26
CA VAL A 688 -4.77 23.23 21.75
C VAL A 688 -5.88 22.70 22.64
N SER A 689 -6.82 22.02 21.99
CA SER A 689 -8.09 21.58 22.54
C SER A 689 -8.39 20.12 22.20
N PRO A 690 -7.49 19.15 22.51
CA PRO A 690 -7.79 17.74 22.30
C PRO A 690 -9.05 17.35 23.09
N SER A 691 -9.83 16.41 22.56
CA SER A 691 -11.19 16.21 23.07
C SER A 691 -11.69 14.78 22.99
N ILE A 692 -12.82 14.51 23.66
CA ILE A 692 -13.47 13.19 23.69
C ILE A 692 -14.93 13.36 23.32
N LEU A 693 -15.33 12.67 22.25
CA LEU A 693 -16.72 12.58 21.83
C LEU A 693 -17.43 11.44 22.57
N ARG A 694 -18.64 11.72 23.03
CA ARG A 694 -19.55 10.79 23.71
C ARG A 694 -20.57 10.26 22.73
N PHE A 695 -20.67 8.94 22.58
CA PHE A 695 -21.72 8.29 21.79
C PHE A 695 -22.60 7.43 22.71
N ASP A 696 -23.87 7.78 22.81
CA ASP A 696 -24.86 7.09 23.62
C ASP A 696 -25.51 5.98 22.78
N THR A 697 -25.37 4.74 23.22
CA THR A 697 -25.95 3.60 22.48
C THR A 697 -27.40 3.36 22.89
N PRO A 698 -28.22 2.72 22.04
CA PRO A 698 -29.59 2.34 22.40
C PRO A 698 -29.67 1.39 23.61
N SER A 699 -28.58 0.69 23.93
CA SER A 699 -28.48 -0.17 25.13
C SER A 699 -28.18 0.62 26.41
N GLY A 700 -27.99 1.94 26.32
CA GLY A 700 -27.58 2.80 27.43
C GLY A 700 -26.09 2.74 27.75
N ALA A 701 -25.26 2.17 26.87
CA ALA A 701 -23.80 2.21 27.03
C ALA A 701 -23.24 3.50 26.41
N ILE A 702 -22.12 3.98 26.95
CA ILE A 702 -21.41 5.15 26.41
C ILE A 702 -20.14 4.65 25.73
N ILE A 703 -19.97 4.97 24.46
CA ILE A 703 -18.75 4.67 23.70
C ILE A 703 -17.99 5.98 23.47
N PRO A 704 -16.84 6.18 24.14
CA PRO A 704 -16.02 7.36 23.95
C PRO A 704 -15.11 7.23 22.73
N ARG A 705 -14.78 8.36 22.09
CA ARG A 705 -13.77 8.45 21.02
C ARG A 705 -12.88 9.67 21.25
N SER A 706 -11.57 9.47 21.22
CA SER A 706 -10.59 10.55 21.28
C SER A 706 -10.52 11.30 19.96
N GLU A 707 -10.40 12.62 20.04
CA GLU A 707 -10.09 13.52 18.93
C GLU A 707 -8.74 14.19 19.22
N VAL A 708 -7.81 14.02 18.29
CA VAL A 708 -6.48 14.63 18.37
C VAL A 708 -6.55 16.11 18.00
N ASP A 709 -5.68 16.91 18.61
CA ASP A 709 -5.47 18.30 18.20
C ASP A 709 -3.99 18.60 18.00
N ARG A 710 -3.65 19.72 17.36
CA ARG A 710 -2.27 20.04 16.99
C ARG A 710 -1.97 21.52 16.92
N VAL A 711 -0.72 21.87 17.19
CA VAL A 711 -0.13 23.16 16.79
C VAL A 711 0.60 22.95 15.46
N THR A 712 0.26 23.75 14.46
CA THR A 712 0.96 23.74 13.17
C THR A 712 2.08 24.77 13.15
N GLN A 713 3.32 24.30 13.07
CA GLN A 713 4.54 25.11 13.02
C GLN A 713 5.12 25.15 11.60
N LEU A 714 6.23 25.88 11.40
CA LEU A 714 6.87 25.96 10.07
C LEU A 714 7.64 24.69 9.70
N ASP A 715 8.19 23.99 10.70
CA ASP A 715 9.03 22.81 10.54
C ASP A 715 8.26 21.49 10.77
N GLY A 716 7.05 21.52 11.32
CA GLY A 716 6.23 20.33 11.55
C GLY A 716 4.93 20.63 12.29
N ASP A 717 4.26 19.57 12.75
CA ASP A 717 3.10 19.69 13.64
C ASP A 717 3.47 19.12 15.01
N LEU A 718 3.04 19.78 16.09
CA LEU A 718 3.09 19.27 17.46
C LEU A 718 1.72 18.67 17.79
N MET A 719 1.67 17.35 17.96
CA MET A 719 0.42 16.60 18.14
C MET A 719 0.09 16.35 19.60
N PHE A 720 -1.19 16.44 19.95
CA PHE A 720 -1.71 16.20 21.29
C PHE A 720 -2.80 15.12 21.25
N ILE A 721 -2.60 14.04 22.01
CA ILE A 721 -3.49 12.88 22.06
C ILE A 721 -3.81 12.58 23.51
N LEU A 722 -5.10 12.50 23.85
CA LEU A 722 -5.51 12.17 25.22
C LEU A 722 -5.30 10.69 25.53
N ASP A 723 -4.88 10.38 26.76
CA ASP A 723 -5.00 9.03 27.28
C ASP A 723 -6.48 8.69 27.51
N ILE A 724 -7.04 7.90 26.60
CA ILE A 724 -8.44 7.47 26.63
C ILE A 724 -8.80 6.76 27.95
N GLN A 725 -7.91 5.94 28.50
CA GLN A 725 -8.23 5.20 29.73
C GLN A 725 -8.34 6.13 30.93
N GLN A 726 -7.41 7.07 31.04
CA GLN A 726 -7.45 8.07 32.09
C GLN A 726 -8.64 9.00 31.92
N ALA A 727 -8.85 9.52 30.71
CA ALA A 727 -9.88 10.49 30.45
C ALA A 727 -11.30 9.89 30.60
N ASN A 728 -11.51 8.64 30.21
CA ASN A 728 -12.78 7.93 30.45
C ASN A 728 -13.11 7.78 31.94
N ARG A 729 -12.11 7.47 32.77
CA ARG A 729 -12.31 7.38 34.22
C ARG A 729 -12.69 8.73 34.80
N VAL A 730 -12.02 9.79 34.36
CA VAL A 730 -12.30 11.15 34.80
C VAL A 730 -13.73 11.57 34.44
N ILE A 731 -14.14 11.34 33.19
CA ILE A 731 -15.48 11.68 32.70
C ILE A 731 -16.55 10.88 33.45
N THR A 732 -16.34 9.56 33.58
CA THR A 732 -17.30 8.69 34.29
C THR A 732 -17.52 9.15 35.72
N ASN A 733 -16.45 9.50 36.43
CA ASN A 733 -16.52 9.93 37.81
C ASN A 733 -17.14 11.33 37.95
N MET A 734 -16.91 12.24 37.01
CA MET A 734 -17.61 13.53 36.97
C MET A 734 -19.11 13.35 36.74
N MET A 735 -19.51 12.48 35.82
CA MET A 735 -20.93 12.19 35.54
C MET A 735 -21.63 11.51 36.72
N MET A 736 -20.91 10.72 37.52
CA MET A 736 -21.42 10.14 38.77
C MET A 736 -21.46 11.13 39.94
N GLY A 737 -20.97 12.37 39.75
CA GLY A 737 -20.87 13.38 40.79
C GLY A 737 -19.84 13.03 41.87
N GLU A 738 -18.88 12.15 41.56
CA GLU A 738 -17.81 11.74 42.48
C GLU A 738 -16.64 12.72 42.48
N ILE A 739 -16.51 13.54 41.43
CA ILE A 739 -15.46 14.55 41.26
C ILE A 739 -16.09 15.83 40.72
N ASP A 740 -15.86 16.96 41.39
CA ASP A 740 -16.37 18.27 40.99
C ASP A 740 -15.47 18.98 39.96
N GLU A 741 -14.18 18.64 39.91
CA GLU A 741 -13.18 19.31 39.06
C GLU A 741 -12.04 18.36 38.65
N VAL A 742 -11.53 18.51 37.43
CA VAL A 742 -10.38 17.76 36.93
C VAL A 742 -9.12 18.58 37.14
N ASP A 743 -8.24 18.10 38.01
CA ASP A 743 -6.98 18.75 38.33
C ASP A 743 -5.82 18.23 37.46
N ARG A 744 -5.98 17.08 36.78
CA ARG A 744 -4.92 16.43 35.99
C ARG A 744 -5.42 15.76 34.72
N VAL A 745 -4.63 15.84 33.67
CA VAL A 745 -4.86 15.13 32.40
C VAL A 745 -3.56 14.52 31.88
N GLY A 746 -3.63 13.29 31.38
CA GLY A 746 -2.55 12.64 30.66
C GLY A 746 -2.69 12.90 29.16
N VAL A 747 -1.62 13.41 28.55
CA VAL A 747 -1.58 13.77 27.14
C VAL A 747 -0.29 13.24 26.54
N THR A 748 -0.40 12.46 25.48
CA THR A 748 0.74 12.09 24.64
C THR A 748 1.01 13.23 23.68
N VAL A 749 2.25 13.73 23.68
CA VAL A 749 2.70 14.82 22.83
C VAL A 749 3.78 14.31 21.88
N TYR A 750 3.59 14.51 20.57
CA TYR A 750 4.60 14.15 19.56
C TYR A 750 5.01 15.38 18.75
N ASP A 751 6.31 15.69 18.75
CA ASP A 751 6.88 16.68 17.84
C ASP A 751 7.22 16.04 16.49
N LEU A 752 6.35 16.23 15.50
CA LEU A 752 6.47 15.62 14.18
C LEU A 752 7.17 16.56 13.19
N LYS A 753 8.44 16.87 13.47
CA LYS A 753 9.29 17.64 12.55
C LYS A 753 9.35 16.98 11.17
N GLY A 754 9.09 17.76 10.12
CA GLY A 754 9.08 17.30 8.74
C GLY A 754 7.72 16.76 8.25
N SER A 755 6.68 16.74 9.09
CA SER A 755 5.33 16.26 8.69
C SER A 755 4.80 16.97 7.44
N HIS A 756 5.07 18.27 7.27
CA HIS A 756 4.65 19.02 6.09
C HIS A 756 5.35 18.58 4.81
N MET A 757 6.60 18.10 4.90
CA MET A 757 7.33 17.57 3.74
C MET A 757 6.72 16.26 3.23
N VAL A 758 6.12 15.48 4.13
CA VAL A 758 5.36 14.26 3.80
C VAL A 758 4.18 14.64 2.92
N TRP A 759 3.32 15.54 3.42
CA TRP A 759 2.12 15.97 2.72
C TRP A 759 2.45 16.67 1.41
N PHE A 760 3.46 17.55 1.41
CA PHE A 760 3.88 18.23 0.21
C PHE A 760 4.45 17.25 -0.83
N GLY A 761 5.30 16.31 -0.41
CA GLY A 761 5.82 15.24 -1.27
C GLY A 761 4.70 14.37 -1.86
N TRP A 762 3.69 14.06 -1.05
CA TRP A 762 2.51 13.31 -1.46
C TRP A 762 1.69 14.03 -2.53
N ILE A 763 1.43 15.33 -2.33
CA ILE A 763 0.72 16.16 -3.31
C ILE A 763 1.49 16.21 -4.62
N LEU A 764 2.82 16.36 -4.58
CA LEU A 764 3.65 16.32 -5.79
C LEU A 764 3.58 14.95 -6.49
N LEU A 765 3.54 13.84 -5.76
CA LEU A 765 3.34 12.52 -6.36
C LEU A 765 2.00 12.42 -7.10
N LEU A 766 0.91 12.92 -6.50
CA LEU A 766 -0.41 12.96 -7.14
C LEU A 766 -0.42 13.82 -8.40
N ILE A 767 0.14 15.03 -8.33
CA ILE A 767 0.25 15.94 -9.48
C ILE A 767 1.11 15.29 -10.58
N GLY A 768 2.28 14.78 -10.20
CA GLY A 768 3.24 14.14 -11.09
C GLY A 768 2.69 12.91 -11.80
N GLY A 769 1.96 12.05 -11.09
CA GLY A 769 1.28 10.87 -11.62
C GLY A 769 0.10 11.21 -12.54
N SER A 770 -0.62 12.30 -12.26
CA SER A 770 -1.80 12.73 -13.02
C SER A 770 -1.44 13.34 -14.38
N LEU A 771 -0.34 14.07 -14.49
CA LEU A 771 0.07 14.75 -15.73
C LEU A 771 0.24 13.80 -16.95
N PRO A 772 0.86 12.61 -16.82
CA PRO A 772 0.90 11.60 -17.88
C PRO A 772 -0.48 11.14 -18.36
N MET A 773 -1.50 11.18 -17.52
CA MET A 773 -2.88 10.79 -17.86
C MET A 773 -3.59 11.85 -18.71
N LEU A 774 -3.25 13.14 -18.52
CA LEU A 774 -3.82 14.26 -19.27
C LEU A 774 -3.26 14.42 -20.69
N SER A 775 -2.18 13.72 -21.03
CA SER A 775 -1.60 13.76 -22.38
C SER A 775 -2.60 13.15 -23.39
N LYS A 776 -2.97 13.90 -24.44
CA LYS A 776 -4.04 13.63 -25.45
C LYS A 776 -4.01 12.30 -26.21
N ARG A 777 -3.15 11.32 -25.86
CA ARG A 777 -3.46 9.91 -26.17
C ARG A 777 -4.64 9.55 -25.29
N LYS A 778 -5.85 9.71 -25.82
CA LYS A 778 -7.12 9.35 -25.17
C LYS A 778 -6.91 8.06 -24.37
N LEU A 779 -7.06 8.14 -23.05
CA LEU A 779 -6.80 7.05 -22.08
C LEU A 779 -7.37 5.68 -22.50
N PHE A 780 -8.42 5.70 -23.33
CA PHE A 780 -9.13 4.52 -23.80
C PHE A 780 -9.30 4.44 -25.33
N ILE A 781 -8.59 5.24 -26.13
CA ILE A 781 -8.58 5.06 -27.60
C ILE A 781 -7.14 4.79 -28.03
N GLY A 782 -6.94 3.60 -28.63
CA GLY A 782 -5.66 3.04 -29.02
C GLY A 782 -4.82 3.95 -29.94
N PRO A 783 -3.61 3.52 -30.31
CA PRO A 783 -2.70 4.32 -31.12
C PRO A 783 -3.34 4.65 -32.47
N THR A 784 -3.28 5.91 -32.88
CA THR A 784 -3.10 6.26 -34.28
C THR A 784 -1.61 6.49 -34.44
N ASP A 785 -0.97 5.56 -35.15
CA ASP A 785 0.37 5.54 -35.74
C ASP A 785 1.55 6.10 -34.92
#